data_AF-A0A943MMQ8-F1
#
_entry.id   AF-A0A943MMQ8-F1
#
_cell.length_a   1.000
_cell.length_b   1.000
_cell.length_c   1.000
_cell.angle_alpha   90.00
_cell.angle_beta   90.00
_cell.angle_gamma   90.00
#
_symmetry.space_group_name_H-M   'P 1'
#
loop_
_entity.id
_entity.type
_entity.pdbx_description
1 polymer ?
#
loop_
_entity_poly.entity_id
_entity_poly.type
_entity_poly.pdbx_seq_one_letter_code
_entity_poly.pdbx_strand_id
1 'polypeptide(L)'
;MKTGKKVLSLLLACSMLAASFAGTSAFAATDKPVPVEGEIETGAVMGYSGPGMDTSYMLRDTVKPNVLSRAARTELPSAYNTVDAGRVTPEVRDQGGWGTCWAFAATGAVASSLYDKLEEDTPVLSPTHLAYFAFHGKANPGDPADQTDGDTYLPYEYDESMIEDDYREYVGGGNTFCSNATLARGVGPVLDEVAPYPDPFYEVDKTPWLDLSPEIQFQQEYRLSNSDYLPTRNADGELDTTAIKWALLENGGSLEVAYDSNGTKALYYEEDYQPAMIGDDGQGNKVIMTHYTGSEFGDCNHAVQIVGWDDNIPKEYFQDAQGNSPEHDGGWLIRNSWGDWSYMHGYFYMSYDEGTITEVSQYQVGDADEFDHTYQYDGTGWSMSAGAEDKSAAVPMANIFTATSDETLKAVSFYTTDADAEYSIQVYTNTNNYNPTSGNKAYEEPQTGTEKYPGYHTVYLDEPVNLKEGENYSVVVTMKNPLGRAFPVACEMNATLDNFRVQAGIERHQSFISVDGGDSWIDLAEVGENYTAHSKRVDPNSQNQGDWTGNIKPGTSGVHIEVAGDFDGDVWDDLANVCLKAFTTEGNEDSAITPAEAKILTINYDASVTLKVNGSADTLVNAPGVYMGKVVPGKQLTFSFAPVVPGREITGVSINGEPTDDYSQNLFTYTWTMGEENTSIDFDFRIVNKITLNAALQLAKEAQKSDEYDEALSDVQEALDLAISNGEKIAASTTATQEEIDDAWKFLFDAVQALQFKNGNMAGLEAVLDIANSLNQKDFTQDSWNAMVVVRDEAQAMLDGQDSLQQEIDEMTQALANALNDLVPATALDQLQALAEEAHSYQAEDYIQDKNWEVFEEVLGRADALLASTDPSQEDVTAMIVELTTAMANIRLIPDTSKLEDLIAKTEGSTDAKVMALRKQAIELLAGGMASQEEVDALADALETAMKNANKPSCGGSSSGGHKGSSSGSGGDTSYAGEGIASAVVGSSATVGTAAKSVISDTTAPFILKRGSAYCFKMTVVNGSAATPNFTVGNGSVLKTQYVAKVGNDYYFRVYAIGTPGQSTGVYTQMPGEAPVLQCVVSVGA
;
A
#
# COMPACT_ATOMS: atom_id res chain seq x y z
N MET A 1 24.14 -2.58 33.92
CA MET A 1 23.54 -3.25 32.72
C MET A 1 22.09 -3.73 32.96
N LYS A 2 21.08 -2.84 33.02
CA LYS A 2 19.64 -3.28 33.07
C LYS A 2 18.63 -2.34 32.36
N THR A 3 19.07 -1.55 31.37
CA THR A 3 18.21 -0.59 30.65
C THR A 3 18.34 -0.63 29.11
N GLY A 4 19.52 -0.93 28.56
CA GLY A 4 19.78 -0.96 27.10
C GLY A 4 19.19 -2.13 26.29
N LYS A 5 17.95 -2.58 26.58
CA LYS A 5 17.27 -3.69 25.84
C LYS A 5 15.83 -3.39 25.43
N LYS A 6 15.36 -2.14 25.50
CA LYS A 6 13.94 -1.77 25.30
C LYS A 6 13.59 -0.99 24.03
N VAL A 7 14.55 -0.73 23.12
CA VAL A 7 14.29 0.01 21.86
C VAL A 7 14.31 -0.89 20.61
N LEU A 8 14.80 -2.14 20.72
CA LEU A 8 15.01 -3.03 19.57
C LEU A 8 14.00 -4.20 19.47
N SER A 9 12.78 -4.03 19.97
CA SER A 9 11.81 -5.13 20.12
C SER A 9 10.36 -4.78 19.75
N LEU A 10 10.16 -3.87 18.79
CA LEU A 10 8.83 -3.40 18.38
C LEU A 10 8.68 -3.34 16.86
N LEU A 11 8.81 -4.47 16.17
CA LEU A 11 8.42 -4.67 14.76
C LEU A 11 8.55 -6.16 14.37
N LEU A 12 7.63 -7.02 14.81
CA LEU A 12 7.32 -8.32 14.18
C LEU A 12 6.07 -8.97 14.83
N ALA A 13 4.88 -8.81 14.23
CA ALA A 13 3.69 -9.57 14.62
C ALA A 13 2.60 -9.58 13.53
N CYS A 14 1.92 -10.73 13.43
CA CYS A 14 0.55 -10.99 12.94
C CYS A 14 0.37 -11.76 11.61
N SER A 15 0.13 -13.08 11.71
CA SER A 15 -0.72 -13.88 10.80
C SER A 15 -0.86 -15.32 11.31
N MET A 16 -2.08 -15.86 11.57
CA MET A 16 -2.44 -17.31 11.56
C MET A 16 -3.92 -17.61 11.89
N LEU A 17 -4.43 -18.73 11.34
CA LEU A 17 -5.60 -19.59 11.73
C LEU A 17 -7.05 -19.15 11.35
N ALA A 18 -8.04 -20.04 11.08
CA ALA A 18 -8.05 -21.47 10.64
C ALA A 18 -9.49 -22.07 10.39
N ALA A 19 -9.54 -23.21 9.68
CA ALA A 19 -10.38 -24.43 9.89
C ALA A 19 -11.90 -24.52 9.53
N SER A 20 -12.17 -25.22 8.40
CA SER A 20 -12.99 -26.44 8.20
C SER A 20 -14.22 -26.82 9.07
N PHE A 21 -15.27 -27.36 8.44
CA PHE A 21 -16.08 -28.51 8.91
C PHE A 21 -16.79 -29.24 7.75
N ALA A 22 -17.27 -30.48 7.98
CA ALA A 22 -17.87 -31.37 6.95
C ALA A 22 -19.07 -32.18 7.50
N GLY A 23 -19.93 -32.70 6.62
CA GLY A 23 -21.03 -33.62 6.98
C GLY A 23 -21.74 -34.23 5.77
N THR A 24 -22.07 -35.53 5.82
CA THR A 24 -22.72 -36.31 4.76
C THR A 24 -23.81 -37.23 5.31
N SER A 25 -24.93 -37.38 4.62
CA SER A 25 -25.86 -38.52 4.79
C SER A 25 -26.81 -38.67 3.61
N ALA A 26 -26.99 -39.89 3.11
CA ALA A 26 -27.82 -40.21 1.94
C ALA A 26 -29.16 -40.86 2.32
N PHE A 27 -30.18 -40.71 1.46
CA PHE A 27 -31.38 -41.56 1.42
C PHE A 27 -31.78 -41.86 -0.03
N ALA A 28 -32.67 -42.85 -0.23
CA ALA A 28 -32.74 -43.65 -1.45
C ALA A 28 -33.85 -43.26 -2.44
N ALA A 29 -33.64 -43.63 -3.70
CA ALA A 29 -34.57 -43.44 -4.82
C ALA A 29 -35.76 -44.42 -4.86
N THR A 30 -36.81 -44.03 -5.58
CA THR A 30 -37.88 -44.91 -6.10
C THR A 30 -38.31 -44.45 -7.50
N ASP A 31 -38.87 -45.37 -8.28
CA ASP A 31 -38.70 -45.49 -9.74
C ASP A 31 -40.08 -45.56 -10.46
N LYS A 32 -40.21 -44.99 -11.68
CA LYS A 32 -41.23 -45.25 -12.75
C LYS A 32 -42.69 -44.71 -12.59
N PRO A 33 -43.54 -44.73 -13.65
CA PRO A 33 -43.31 -45.03 -15.10
C PRO A 33 -43.91 -44.01 -16.12
N VAL A 34 -43.49 -44.12 -17.39
CA VAL A 34 -44.12 -43.52 -18.59
C VAL A 34 -45.24 -44.43 -19.16
N PRO A 35 -46.36 -43.87 -19.67
CA PRO A 35 -47.25 -44.52 -20.64
C PRO A 35 -47.38 -43.76 -21.98
N VAL A 36 -47.99 -44.40 -22.99
CA VAL A 36 -47.79 -44.13 -24.43
C VAL A 36 -49.12 -43.86 -25.17
N GLU A 37 -49.12 -42.78 -25.98
CA GLU A 37 -49.74 -42.55 -27.32
C GLU A 37 -51.14 -43.10 -27.70
N GLY A 38 -52.00 -42.23 -28.27
CA GLY A 38 -53.11 -42.63 -29.16
C GLY A 38 -54.27 -41.64 -29.38
N GLU A 39 -54.25 -40.91 -30.52
CA GLU A 39 -55.36 -40.21 -31.22
C GLU A 39 -56.04 -39.01 -30.45
N ILE A 40 -56.56 -37.91 -31.05
CA ILE A 40 -57.06 -37.56 -32.41
C ILE A 40 -56.65 -36.11 -32.80
N GLU A 41 -56.57 -35.84 -34.10
CA GLU A 41 -56.20 -34.55 -34.74
C GLU A 41 -57.18 -33.37 -34.50
N THR A 42 -56.67 -32.22 -34.03
CA THR A 42 -57.09 -30.84 -34.42
C THR A 42 -56.03 -29.84 -33.93
N GLY A 43 -54.77 -30.07 -34.29
CA GLY A 43 -53.65 -29.24 -33.84
C GLY A 43 -53.54 -27.92 -34.61
N ALA A 44 -53.84 -26.81 -33.95
CA ALA A 44 -53.12 -25.57 -34.25
C ALA A 44 -51.63 -25.83 -33.96
N VAL A 45 -50.75 -25.55 -34.91
CA VAL A 45 -49.31 -25.78 -34.74
C VAL A 45 -48.77 -24.69 -33.84
N MET A 46 -48.47 -25.05 -32.59
CA MET A 46 -47.90 -24.15 -31.59
C MET A 46 -46.43 -23.89 -31.94
N GLY A 47 -46.15 -22.79 -32.64
CA GLY A 47 -44.81 -22.43 -33.12
C GLY A 47 -44.23 -21.24 -32.37
N TYR A 48 -44.16 -21.34 -31.05
CA TYR A 48 -43.22 -20.58 -30.24
C TYR A 48 -42.05 -21.51 -29.88
N SER A 49 -40.83 -21.00 -29.90
CA SER A 49 -39.64 -21.74 -29.47
C SER A 49 -39.04 -21.03 -28.29
N GLY A 50 -38.89 -21.71 -27.15
CA GLY A 50 -38.32 -21.14 -25.93
C GLY A 50 -36.96 -20.45 -26.21
N PRO A 51 -36.64 -19.34 -25.52
CA PRO A 51 -35.46 -18.54 -25.84
C PRO A 51 -34.13 -19.20 -25.46
N GLY A 52 -34.17 -20.31 -24.70
CA GLY A 52 -32.96 -20.97 -24.18
C GLY A 52 -32.14 -20.14 -23.18
N MET A 53 -32.58 -18.92 -22.86
CA MET A 53 -31.90 -17.97 -21.98
C MET A 53 -32.52 -17.90 -20.59
N ASP A 54 -31.75 -17.40 -19.63
CA ASP A 54 -32.18 -17.30 -18.23
C ASP A 54 -33.06 -16.06 -18.03
N THR A 55 -34.33 -16.18 -18.35
CA THR A 55 -35.31 -15.10 -18.19
C THR A 55 -35.52 -14.66 -16.73
N SER A 56 -34.92 -15.32 -15.72
CA SER A 56 -35.08 -14.98 -14.29
C SER A 56 -34.46 -13.65 -13.86
N TYR A 57 -33.51 -13.08 -14.62
CA TYR A 57 -33.00 -11.72 -14.38
C TYR A 57 -33.97 -10.62 -14.83
N MET A 58 -35.00 -10.93 -15.63
CA MET A 58 -36.03 -9.95 -16.04
C MET A 58 -37.03 -9.61 -14.92
N LEU A 59 -36.92 -10.27 -13.76
CA LEU A 59 -37.67 -9.92 -12.55
C LEU A 59 -37.06 -8.65 -11.90
N ARG A 60 -37.72 -8.00 -10.94
CA ARG A 60 -37.28 -6.69 -10.40
C ARG A 60 -36.80 -6.74 -8.95
N ASP A 61 -35.80 -5.96 -8.54
CA ASP A 61 -35.64 -5.56 -7.13
C ASP A 61 -35.84 -4.05 -6.91
N THR A 62 -36.21 -3.72 -5.68
CA THR A 62 -36.53 -2.44 -5.07
C THR A 62 -35.73 -1.24 -5.59
N VAL A 63 -36.48 -0.32 -6.18
CA VAL A 63 -36.13 1.11 -6.21
C VAL A 63 -35.74 1.54 -4.80
N LYS A 64 -34.46 1.85 -4.58
CA LYS A 64 -34.03 2.65 -3.43
C LYS A 64 -34.85 3.94 -3.45
N PRO A 65 -35.70 4.24 -2.44
CA PRO A 65 -36.66 5.33 -2.52
C PRO A 65 -36.00 6.70 -2.28
N ASN A 66 -35.13 7.11 -3.22
CA ASN A 66 -34.49 8.40 -3.25
C ASN A 66 -35.12 9.29 -4.33
N VAL A 67 -36.10 10.07 -3.88
CA VAL A 67 -36.42 11.40 -4.43
C VAL A 67 -36.92 11.46 -5.89
N LEU A 68 -37.93 10.65 -6.23
CA LEU A 68 -38.99 11.18 -7.12
C LEU A 68 -40.04 11.90 -6.28
N SER A 69 -40.31 13.15 -6.66
CA SER A 69 -41.15 14.05 -5.89
C SER A 69 -42.59 13.53 -5.76
N ARG A 70 -43.21 13.83 -4.62
CA ARG A 70 -44.57 13.41 -4.21
C ARG A 70 -45.70 14.11 -5.01
N ALA A 71 -45.45 14.44 -6.27
CA ALA A 71 -46.16 15.44 -7.05
C ALA A 71 -46.50 14.99 -8.49
N ALA A 72 -46.78 13.70 -8.70
CA ALA A 72 -47.58 13.16 -9.82
C ALA A 72 -47.69 11.63 -9.68
N ARG A 73 -48.52 11.14 -8.75
CA ARG A 73 -49.05 9.77 -8.85
C ARG A 73 -50.51 9.86 -9.23
N THR A 74 -50.80 9.68 -10.51
CA THR A 74 -52.08 9.12 -10.93
C THR A 74 -52.14 7.71 -10.34
N GLU A 75 -53.19 7.37 -9.60
CA GLU A 75 -53.39 5.98 -9.19
C GLU A 75 -53.71 5.16 -10.44
N LEU A 76 -53.09 3.98 -10.60
CA LEU A 76 -53.39 3.07 -11.71
C LEU A 76 -54.89 2.72 -11.64
N PRO A 77 -55.63 2.75 -12.77
CA PRO A 77 -57.03 2.35 -12.78
C PRO A 77 -57.15 0.86 -12.47
N SER A 78 -58.22 0.47 -11.77
CA SER A 78 -58.47 -0.94 -11.42
C SER A 78 -58.81 -1.81 -12.64
N ALA A 79 -59.07 -1.21 -13.80
CA ALA A 79 -59.21 -1.89 -15.07
C ALA A 79 -58.88 -0.92 -16.21
N TYR A 80 -58.31 -1.44 -17.30
CA TYR A 80 -57.98 -0.70 -18.51
C TYR A 80 -58.10 -1.63 -19.72
N ASN A 81 -58.68 -1.12 -20.81
CA ASN A 81 -58.87 -1.87 -22.05
C ASN A 81 -58.51 -0.94 -23.22
N THR A 82 -57.45 -1.27 -23.95
CA THR A 82 -57.01 -0.48 -25.12
C THR A 82 -57.98 -0.57 -26.28
N VAL A 83 -58.72 -1.68 -26.43
CA VAL A 83 -59.73 -1.87 -27.47
C VAL A 83 -60.90 -0.90 -27.26
N ASP A 84 -61.41 -0.81 -26.03
CA ASP A 84 -62.46 0.17 -25.67
C ASP A 84 -61.97 1.63 -25.80
N ALA A 85 -60.65 1.86 -25.67
CA ALA A 85 -60.02 3.15 -25.88
C ALA A 85 -59.74 3.47 -27.38
N GLY A 86 -60.04 2.56 -28.30
CA GLY A 86 -59.75 2.68 -29.74
C GLY A 86 -58.29 2.43 -30.12
N ARG A 87 -57.41 2.23 -29.13
CA ARG A 87 -55.94 2.13 -29.23
C ARG A 87 -55.43 0.88 -29.92
N VAL A 88 -56.26 -0.14 -30.06
CA VAL A 88 -55.96 -1.40 -30.74
C VAL A 88 -57.19 -1.82 -31.55
N THR A 89 -56.99 -2.25 -32.79
CA THR A 89 -58.07 -2.67 -33.69
C THR A 89 -58.86 -3.85 -33.07
N PRO A 90 -60.21 -3.81 -33.04
CA PRO A 90 -61.02 -4.84 -32.40
C PRO A 90 -61.02 -6.18 -33.14
N GLU A 91 -60.55 -6.23 -34.39
CA GLU A 91 -60.44 -7.46 -35.16
C GLU A 91 -59.15 -8.21 -34.78
N VAL A 92 -59.27 -9.50 -34.46
CA VAL A 92 -58.13 -10.41 -34.24
C VAL A 92 -57.78 -11.08 -35.56
N ARG A 93 -56.50 -10.99 -35.95
CA ARG A 93 -55.97 -11.66 -37.14
C ARG A 93 -55.75 -13.16 -36.86
N ASP A 94 -55.74 -13.97 -37.91
CA ASP A 94 -55.57 -15.42 -37.82
C ASP A 94 -54.21 -15.84 -38.39
N GLN A 95 -53.38 -16.46 -37.56
CA GLN A 95 -52.10 -17.06 -37.95
C GLN A 95 -52.30 -18.39 -38.68
N GLY A 96 -53.49 -18.99 -38.65
CA GLY A 96 -53.78 -20.29 -39.24
C GLY A 96 -52.95 -21.42 -38.66
N GLY A 97 -52.50 -22.34 -39.53
CA GLY A 97 -51.63 -23.46 -39.16
C GLY A 97 -50.13 -23.14 -39.10
N TRP A 98 -49.76 -21.86 -39.09
CA TRP A 98 -48.37 -21.39 -39.13
C TRP A 98 -47.82 -21.12 -37.72
N GLY A 99 -46.53 -21.39 -37.52
CA GLY A 99 -45.76 -21.14 -36.30
C GLY A 99 -45.24 -19.70 -36.19
N THR A 100 -46.12 -18.71 -36.29
CA THR A 100 -45.77 -17.29 -36.46
C THR A 100 -46.31 -16.38 -35.36
N CYS A 101 -46.81 -16.95 -34.26
CA CYS A 101 -47.43 -16.19 -33.16
C CYS A 101 -46.53 -15.10 -32.56
N TRP A 102 -45.24 -15.40 -32.39
CA TRP A 102 -44.20 -14.44 -31.99
C TRP A 102 -44.14 -13.23 -32.94
N ALA A 103 -44.14 -13.45 -34.26
CA ALA A 103 -44.15 -12.36 -35.24
C ALA A 103 -45.46 -11.55 -35.21
N PHE A 104 -46.63 -12.17 -34.94
CA PHE A 104 -47.89 -11.44 -34.72
C PHE A 104 -47.90 -10.62 -33.44
N ALA A 105 -47.30 -11.14 -32.37
CA ALA A 105 -47.24 -10.47 -31.08
C ALA A 105 -46.33 -9.23 -31.16
N ALA A 106 -45.11 -9.41 -31.67
CA ALA A 106 -44.16 -8.32 -31.90
C ALA A 106 -44.67 -7.25 -32.88
N THR A 107 -45.10 -7.62 -34.09
CA THR A 107 -45.60 -6.63 -35.07
C THR A 107 -46.85 -5.90 -34.60
N GLY A 108 -47.72 -6.56 -33.84
CA GLY A 108 -48.87 -5.93 -33.20
C GLY A 108 -48.48 -4.97 -32.08
N ALA A 109 -47.49 -5.30 -31.25
CA ALA A 109 -46.95 -4.42 -30.21
C ALA A 109 -46.22 -3.20 -30.79
N VAL A 110 -45.42 -3.39 -31.85
CA VAL A 110 -44.77 -2.31 -32.60
C VAL A 110 -45.79 -1.36 -33.21
N ALA A 111 -46.78 -1.88 -33.95
CA ALA A 111 -47.86 -1.05 -34.51
C ALA A 111 -48.59 -0.28 -33.41
N SER A 112 -48.89 -0.93 -32.29
CA SER A 112 -49.60 -0.32 -31.16
C SER A 112 -48.81 0.80 -30.48
N SER A 113 -47.47 0.75 -30.49
CA SER A 113 -46.60 1.83 -29.97
C SER A 113 -46.72 3.15 -30.73
N LEU A 114 -47.20 3.09 -31.97
CA LEU A 114 -47.40 4.26 -32.84
C LEU A 114 -48.76 4.96 -32.61
N TYR A 115 -49.70 4.35 -31.87
CA TYR A 115 -51.08 4.83 -31.83
C TYR A 115 -51.19 6.26 -31.28
N ASP A 116 -50.43 6.62 -30.24
CA ASP A 116 -50.47 7.99 -29.69
C ASP A 116 -49.85 9.06 -30.63
N LYS A 117 -49.20 8.65 -31.72
CA LYS A 117 -48.74 9.52 -32.82
C LYS A 117 -49.69 9.52 -34.03
N LEU A 118 -50.31 8.38 -34.35
CA LEU A 118 -51.02 8.15 -35.63
C LEU A 118 -52.55 7.97 -35.51
N GLU A 119 -53.08 7.71 -34.31
CA GLU A 119 -54.50 7.46 -34.04
C GLU A 119 -55.12 6.42 -35.01
N GLU A 120 -56.18 6.77 -35.74
CA GLU A 120 -56.86 5.89 -36.71
C GLU A 120 -55.98 5.51 -37.92
N ASP A 121 -54.88 6.23 -38.18
CA ASP A 121 -53.93 5.95 -39.26
C ASP A 121 -52.80 4.96 -38.83
N THR A 122 -52.93 4.32 -37.67
CA THR A 122 -51.98 3.31 -37.17
C THR A 122 -51.85 2.12 -38.14
N PRO A 123 -50.63 1.76 -38.59
CA PRO A 123 -50.44 0.78 -39.67
C PRO A 123 -50.71 -0.67 -39.22
N VAL A 124 -51.14 -1.50 -40.17
CA VAL A 124 -51.07 -2.96 -40.04
C VAL A 124 -49.74 -3.43 -40.62
N LEU A 125 -48.87 -3.97 -39.77
CA LEU A 125 -47.54 -4.46 -40.13
C LEU A 125 -47.57 -5.96 -40.51
N SER A 126 -46.59 -6.40 -41.30
CA SER A 126 -46.48 -7.77 -41.81
C SER A 126 -45.77 -8.73 -40.82
N PRO A 127 -46.46 -9.75 -40.26
CA PRO A 127 -45.81 -10.83 -39.51
C PRO A 127 -45.01 -11.76 -40.45
N THR A 128 -45.41 -11.84 -41.72
CA THR A 128 -44.76 -12.69 -42.74
C THR A 128 -43.36 -12.20 -43.06
N HIS A 129 -43.17 -10.88 -43.21
CA HIS A 129 -41.85 -10.28 -43.42
C HIS A 129 -40.89 -10.57 -42.26
N LEU A 130 -41.33 -10.27 -41.02
CA LEU A 130 -40.54 -10.50 -39.82
C LEU A 130 -40.18 -11.98 -39.64
N ALA A 131 -41.16 -12.88 -39.80
CA ALA A 131 -40.94 -14.31 -39.68
C ALA A 131 -39.94 -14.84 -40.72
N TYR A 132 -40.07 -14.43 -41.98
CA TYR A 132 -39.19 -14.89 -43.05
C TYR A 132 -37.76 -14.37 -42.87
N PHE A 133 -37.57 -13.06 -42.72
CA PHE A 133 -36.22 -12.49 -42.73
C PHE A 133 -35.41 -12.70 -41.44
N ALA A 134 -36.04 -13.17 -40.36
CA ALA A 134 -35.33 -13.76 -39.23
C ALA A 134 -34.53 -15.02 -39.64
N PHE A 135 -35.12 -15.90 -40.45
CA PHE A 135 -34.48 -17.13 -40.96
C PHE A 135 -33.71 -16.95 -42.28
N HIS A 136 -33.81 -15.76 -42.88
CA HIS A 136 -33.13 -15.38 -44.12
C HIS A 136 -32.30 -14.10 -43.95
N GLY A 137 -31.65 -13.95 -42.79
CA GLY A 137 -30.80 -12.82 -42.43
C GLY A 137 -29.61 -12.63 -43.40
N LYS A 138 -29.33 -11.37 -43.74
CA LYS A 138 -28.23 -10.93 -44.62
C LYS A 138 -27.75 -9.54 -44.17
N ALA A 139 -26.57 -9.12 -44.61
CA ALA A 139 -26.20 -7.71 -44.53
C ALA A 139 -26.99 -6.86 -45.54
N ASN A 140 -27.25 -5.60 -45.21
CA ASN A 140 -27.90 -4.64 -46.09
C ASN A 140 -27.02 -4.32 -47.31
N PRO A 141 -27.41 -4.73 -48.54
CA PRO A 141 -26.60 -4.48 -49.74
C PRO A 141 -26.58 -2.99 -50.16
N GLY A 142 -27.42 -2.16 -49.55
CA GLY A 142 -27.43 -0.70 -49.72
C GLY A 142 -26.52 0.05 -48.76
N ASP A 143 -26.09 -0.58 -47.65
CA ASP A 143 -25.30 0.07 -46.60
C ASP A 143 -23.99 -0.72 -46.33
N PRO A 144 -22.83 -0.24 -46.81
CA PRO A 144 -21.55 -0.91 -46.60
C PRO A 144 -21.05 -0.88 -45.14
N ALA A 145 -21.74 -0.18 -44.23
CA ALA A 145 -21.48 -0.20 -42.80
C ALA A 145 -21.97 -1.50 -42.12
N ASP A 146 -22.99 -2.15 -42.69
CA ASP A 146 -23.54 -3.41 -42.20
C ASP A 146 -22.63 -4.58 -42.61
N GLN A 147 -22.03 -5.23 -41.62
CA GLN A 147 -21.12 -6.37 -41.79
C GLN A 147 -21.67 -7.67 -41.18
N THR A 148 -23.00 -7.79 -41.07
CA THR A 148 -23.70 -8.97 -40.54
C THR A 148 -23.90 -10.11 -41.57
N ASP A 149 -23.14 -10.15 -42.67
CA ASP A 149 -23.40 -11.13 -43.74
C ASP A 149 -23.04 -12.55 -43.31
N GLY A 150 -24.02 -13.44 -43.34
CA GLY A 150 -23.92 -14.79 -42.76
C GLY A 150 -24.57 -14.93 -41.38
N ASP A 151 -24.92 -13.84 -40.70
CA ASP A 151 -25.69 -13.90 -39.46
C ASP A 151 -27.16 -14.17 -39.76
N THR A 152 -27.74 -15.24 -39.21
CA THR A 152 -29.15 -15.60 -39.41
C THR A 152 -29.60 -16.64 -38.37
N TYR A 153 -30.91 -16.78 -38.18
CA TYR A 153 -31.45 -18.01 -37.61
C TYR A 153 -31.62 -19.08 -38.71
N LEU A 154 -31.60 -20.36 -38.34
CA LEU A 154 -31.82 -21.49 -39.25
C LEU A 154 -32.80 -22.50 -38.61
N PRO A 155 -33.79 -23.06 -39.33
CA PRO A 155 -34.65 -24.11 -38.79
C PRO A 155 -33.85 -25.34 -38.31
N TYR A 156 -34.24 -25.96 -37.19
CA TYR A 156 -33.49 -27.07 -36.58
C TYR A 156 -33.46 -28.32 -37.48
N GLU A 157 -32.30 -28.66 -38.04
CA GLU A 157 -32.12 -29.93 -38.75
C GLU A 157 -32.24 -31.13 -37.79
N TYR A 158 -33.34 -31.89 -37.91
CA TYR A 158 -33.37 -33.30 -37.57
C TYR A 158 -33.88 -34.10 -38.78
N ASP A 159 -33.06 -35.06 -39.20
CA ASP A 159 -33.20 -35.93 -40.39
C ASP A 159 -32.94 -35.26 -41.77
N GLU A 160 -31.86 -35.69 -42.43
CA GLU A 160 -31.52 -35.39 -43.84
C GLU A 160 -32.64 -35.82 -44.82
N SER A 161 -33.57 -36.68 -44.40
CA SER A 161 -34.73 -37.09 -45.21
C SER A 161 -35.85 -36.03 -45.30
N MET A 162 -35.79 -34.97 -44.49
CA MET A 162 -36.79 -33.89 -44.40
C MET A 162 -36.37 -32.59 -45.14
N ILE A 163 -35.33 -32.64 -45.99
CA ILE A 163 -34.80 -31.48 -46.72
C ILE A 163 -35.77 -30.95 -47.82
N GLU A 164 -36.78 -31.73 -48.21
CA GLU A 164 -37.77 -31.36 -49.25
C GLU A 164 -39.08 -30.76 -48.70
N ASP A 165 -39.20 -30.52 -47.38
CA ASP A 165 -40.37 -29.84 -46.80
C ASP A 165 -40.22 -28.31 -46.92
N ASP A 166 -40.93 -27.71 -47.87
CA ASP A 166 -41.08 -26.26 -48.01
C ASP A 166 -41.65 -25.59 -46.72
N TYR A 167 -41.35 -24.31 -46.49
CA TYR A 167 -41.93 -23.41 -45.46
C TYR A 167 -41.51 -23.62 -43.99
N ARG A 168 -40.33 -24.20 -43.71
CA ARG A 168 -39.90 -24.52 -42.33
C ARG A 168 -39.75 -23.28 -41.43
N GLU A 169 -39.30 -22.17 -42.00
CA GLU A 169 -39.19 -20.85 -41.39
C GLU A 169 -40.53 -20.29 -40.85
N TYR A 170 -41.67 -20.72 -41.42
CA TYR A 170 -43.01 -20.37 -40.94
C TYR A 170 -43.65 -21.44 -40.04
N VAL A 171 -42.96 -22.54 -39.74
CA VAL A 171 -43.50 -23.68 -38.96
C VAL A 171 -42.67 -23.98 -37.71
N GLY A 172 -41.34 -23.82 -37.75
CA GLY A 172 -40.44 -24.05 -36.62
C GLY A 172 -40.65 -23.09 -35.45
N GLY A 173 -41.11 -21.86 -35.72
CA GLY A 173 -41.37 -20.89 -34.68
C GLY A 173 -40.14 -20.14 -34.19
N GLY A 174 -40.40 -19.08 -33.42
CA GLY A 174 -39.40 -18.15 -32.88
C GLY A 174 -39.86 -17.59 -31.54
N ASN A 175 -39.24 -16.48 -31.13
CA ASN A 175 -39.50 -15.81 -29.85
C ASN A 175 -39.22 -14.30 -29.89
N THR A 176 -39.47 -13.64 -28.76
CA THR A 176 -39.28 -12.21 -28.54
C THR A 176 -37.86 -11.74 -28.86
N PHE A 177 -36.83 -12.53 -28.53
CA PHE A 177 -35.44 -12.18 -28.84
C PHE A 177 -35.16 -12.20 -30.34
N CYS A 178 -35.74 -13.16 -31.08
CA CYS A 178 -35.66 -13.19 -32.54
C CYS A 178 -36.36 -11.98 -33.18
N SER A 179 -37.56 -11.64 -32.70
CA SER A 179 -38.27 -10.41 -33.11
C SER A 179 -37.40 -9.17 -32.90
N ASN A 180 -36.88 -9.02 -31.68
CA ASN A 180 -36.12 -7.85 -31.27
C ASN A 180 -34.80 -7.72 -32.04
N ALA A 181 -34.03 -8.80 -32.19
CA ALA A 181 -32.79 -8.82 -32.96
C ALA A 181 -33.01 -8.52 -34.45
N THR A 182 -34.04 -9.10 -35.07
CA THR A 182 -34.36 -8.86 -36.49
C THR A 182 -34.71 -7.40 -36.72
N LEU A 183 -35.56 -6.82 -35.86
CA LEU A 183 -35.91 -5.39 -35.92
C LEU A 183 -34.71 -4.48 -35.59
N ALA A 184 -33.88 -4.83 -34.61
CA ALA A 184 -32.67 -4.08 -34.24
C ALA A 184 -31.59 -4.06 -35.33
N ARG A 185 -31.59 -5.05 -36.24
CA ARG A 185 -30.75 -5.11 -37.43
C ARG A 185 -31.16 -4.12 -38.53
N GLY A 186 -32.35 -3.53 -38.44
CA GLY A 186 -32.97 -2.72 -39.50
C GLY A 186 -33.76 -3.53 -40.53
N VAL A 187 -34.13 -4.78 -40.20
CA VAL A 187 -34.98 -5.62 -41.05
C VAL A 187 -36.43 -5.37 -40.67
N GLY A 188 -37.10 -4.53 -41.46
CA GLY A 188 -38.52 -4.22 -41.25
C GLY A 188 -38.78 -3.32 -40.02
N PRO A 189 -40.05 -3.19 -39.61
CA PRO A 189 -41.21 -3.86 -40.18
C PRO A 189 -41.72 -3.14 -41.44
N VAL A 190 -42.33 -3.89 -42.34
CA VAL A 190 -43.08 -3.36 -43.50
C VAL A 190 -44.59 -3.42 -43.24
N LEU A 191 -45.36 -2.65 -44.02
CA LEU A 191 -46.82 -2.78 -44.08
C LEU A 191 -47.23 -4.19 -44.53
N ASP A 192 -48.36 -4.69 -44.04
CA ASP A 192 -48.92 -5.98 -44.46
C ASP A 192 -49.20 -6.02 -45.97
N GLU A 193 -49.48 -4.88 -46.61
CA GLU A 193 -49.66 -4.80 -48.07
C GLU A 193 -48.39 -5.13 -48.88
N VAL A 194 -47.20 -4.99 -48.29
CA VAL A 194 -45.90 -5.29 -48.94
C VAL A 194 -45.60 -6.79 -48.91
N ALA A 195 -45.92 -7.45 -47.79
CA ALA A 195 -45.79 -8.89 -47.61
C ALA A 195 -47.06 -9.46 -46.95
N PRO A 196 -48.14 -9.68 -47.72
CA PRO A 196 -49.43 -10.08 -47.16
C PRO A 196 -49.38 -11.44 -46.48
N TYR A 197 -50.06 -11.52 -45.33
CA TYR A 197 -50.18 -12.78 -44.60
C TYR A 197 -51.01 -13.81 -45.39
N PRO A 198 -50.55 -15.07 -45.51
CA PRO A 198 -51.28 -16.10 -46.25
C PRO A 198 -52.63 -16.45 -45.62
N ASP A 199 -53.62 -16.74 -46.48
CA ASP A 199 -54.86 -17.42 -46.11
C ASP A 199 -54.57 -18.79 -45.42
N PRO A 200 -55.56 -19.43 -44.75
CA PRO A 200 -55.32 -20.60 -43.92
C PRO A 200 -54.58 -21.75 -44.62
N PHE A 201 -53.54 -22.27 -43.94
CA PHE A 201 -52.47 -23.20 -44.39
C PHE A 201 -52.84 -24.34 -45.35
N TYR A 202 -54.11 -24.76 -45.41
CA TYR A 202 -54.57 -25.93 -46.16
C TYR A 202 -55.23 -25.62 -47.52
N GLU A 203 -55.52 -24.35 -47.86
CA GLU A 203 -56.32 -24.01 -49.06
C GLU A 203 -55.63 -23.08 -50.10
N VAL A 204 -54.36 -22.70 -49.89
CA VAL A 204 -53.69 -21.63 -50.68
C VAL A 204 -52.56 -22.16 -51.59
N ASP A 205 -52.34 -21.49 -52.73
CA ASP A 205 -51.10 -21.59 -53.50
C ASP A 205 -49.97 -20.89 -52.73
N LYS A 206 -49.11 -21.68 -52.09
CA LYS A 206 -48.07 -21.18 -51.18
C LYS A 206 -46.83 -20.60 -51.88
N THR A 207 -46.74 -20.72 -53.22
CA THR A 207 -45.60 -20.26 -54.02
C THR A 207 -45.12 -18.82 -53.74
N PRO A 208 -45.99 -17.82 -53.47
CA PRO A 208 -45.54 -16.44 -53.20
C PRO A 208 -44.69 -16.24 -51.95
N TRP A 209 -44.67 -17.20 -51.01
CA TRP A 209 -44.01 -17.07 -49.72
C TRP A 209 -42.74 -17.94 -49.57
N LEU A 210 -42.38 -18.72 -50.60
CA LEU A 210 -41.16 -19.54 -50.64
C LEU A 210 -39.86 -18.71 -50.69
N ASP A 211 -39.92 -17.57 -51.38
CA ASP A 211 -38.76 -16.73 -51.69
C ASP A 211 -39.23 -15.28 -51.72
N LEU A 212 -39.29 -14.65 -50.53
CA LEU A 212 -39.59 -13.21 -50.47
C LEU A 212 -38.43 -12.44 -51.08
N SER A 213 -38.75 -11.42 -51.89
CA SER A 213 -37.72 -10.64 -52.59
C SER A 213 -36.70 -10.06 -51.61
N PRO A 214 -35.38 -10.28 -51.80
CA PRO A 214 -34.36 -9.63 -50.98
C PRO A 214 -34.45 -8.09 -51.00
N GLU A 215 -35.10 -7.51 -52.02
CA GLU A 215 -35.36 -6.07 -52.12
C GLU A 215 -36.30 -5.52 -51.04
N ILE A 216 -37.10 -6.37 -50.37
CA ILE A 216 -38.00 -5.94 -49.27
C ILE A 216 -37.40 -6.18 -47.88
N GLN A 217 -36.25 -6.84 -47.74
CA GLN A 217 -35.66 -7.21 -46.45
C GLN A 217 -35.37 -5.97 -45.56
N PHE A 218 -34.68 -4.98 -46.14
CA PHE A 218 -34.31 -3.72 -45.47
C PHE A 218 -35.27 -2.57 -45.81
N GLN A 219 -36.47 -2.88 -46.33
CA GLN A 219 -37.56 -1.92 -46.31
C GLN A 219 -38.08 -1.87 -44.87
N GLN A 220 -38.06 -0.68 -44.29
CA GLN A 220 -38.53 -0.39 -42.94
C GLN A 220 -39.44 0.83 -43.03
N GLU A 221 -40.66 0.72 -42.49
CA GLU A 221 -41.55 1.89 -42.30
C GLU A 221 -41.15 2.66 -41.03
N TYR A 222 -40.58 1.95 -40.05
CA TYR A 222 -40.15 2.49 -38.76
C TYR A 222 -38.91 1.76 -38.28
N ARG A 223 -37.93 2.48 -37.71
CA ARG A 223 -36.74 1.88 -37.11
C ARG A 223 -37.01 1.51 -35.65
N LEU A 224 -36.55 0.34 -35.19
CA LEU A 224 -36.55 0.04 -33.76
C LEU A 224 -35.60 0.98 -33.01
N SER A 225 -36.14 1.73 -32.05
CA SER A 225 -35.34 2.61 -31.19
C SER A 225 -34.99 1.93 -29.87
N ASN A 226 -35.99 1.44 -29.15
CA ASN A 226 -35.80 0.67 -27.91
C ASN A 226 -36.77 -0.52 -27.85
N SER A 227 -36.41 -1.54 -27.08
CA SER A 227 -37.32 -2.57 -26.59
C SER A 227 -37.02 -2.85 -25.12
N ASP A 228 -38.02 -2.71 -24.25
CA ASP A 228 -37.90 -2.94 -22.80
C ASP A 228 -38.50 -4.31 -22.43
N TYR A 229 -37.73 -5.15 -21.75
CA TYR A 229 -38.23 -6.39 -21.18
C TYR A 229 -38.70 -6.19 -19.73
N LEU A 230 -39.97 -6.46 -19.49
CA LEU A 230 -40.70 -5.99 -18.31
C LEU A 230 -40.88 -7.09 -17.25
N PRO A 231 -40.67 -6.76 -15.96
CA PRO A 231 -40.85 -7.71 -14.87
C PRO A 231 -42.33 -8.02 -14.63
N THR A 232 -42.60 -9.31 -14.41
CA THR A 232 -43.89 -9.86 -13.93
C THR A 232 -43.86 -10.11 -12.41
N ARG A 233 -42.67 -10.19 -11.81
CA ARG A 233 -42.45 -10.44 -10.37
C ARG A 233 -41.45 -9.48 -9.75
N ASN A 234 -41.59 -9.26 -8.45
CA ASN A 234 -40.66 -8.52 -7.59
C ASN A 234 -39.49 -9.40 -7.10
N ALA A 235 -38.69 -8.85 -6.20
CA ALA A 235 -37.41 -9.42 -5.75
C ALA A 235 -37.57 -10.71 -4.96
N ASP A 236 -38.64 -10.75 -4.18
CA ASP A 236 -39.01 -11.86 -3.32
C ASP A 236 -39.74 -12.97 -4.12
N GLY A 237 -39.86 -12.80 -5.45
CA GLY A 237 -40.56 -13.71 -6.37
C GLY A 237 -42.07 -13.54 -6.41
N GLU A 238 -42.61 -12.59 -5.65
CA GLU A 238 -44.05 -12.29 -5.61
C GLU A 238 -44.48 -11.55 -6.88
N LEU A 239 -45.75 -11.70 -7.27
CA LEU A 239 -46.35 -11.03 -8.42
C LEU A 239 -46.25 -9.48 -8.31
N ASP A 240 -45.69 -8.82 -9.33
CA ASP A 240 -45.72 -7.35 -9.48
C ASP A 240 -46.21 -6.96 -10.88
N THR A 241 -47.50 -6.63 -10.97
CA THR A 241 -48.15 -6.19 -12.22
C THR A 241 -47.82 -4.73 -12.59
N THR A 242 -47.09 -3.99 -11.75
CA THR A 242 -46.96 -2.53 -11.85
C THR A 242 -46.23 -2.08 -13.11
N ALA A 243 -45.13 -2.74 -13.49
CA ALA A 243 -44.32 -2.34 -14.65
C ALA A 243 -45.13 -2.44 -15.96
N ILE A 244 -45.75 -3.60 -16.17
CA ILE A 244 -46.60 -3.93 -17.32
C ILE A 244 -47.78 -2.95 -17.42
N LYS A 245 -48.45 -2.63 -16.31
CA LYS A 245 -49.57 -1.67 -16.29
C LYS A 245 -49.14 -0.24 -16.66
N TRP A 246 -47.97 0.21 -16.24
CA TRP A 246 -47.45 1.51 -16.67
C TRP A 246 -47.06 1.50 -18.15
N ALA A 247 -46.35 0.46 -18.60
CA ALA A 247 -46.00 0.30 -20.01
C ALA A 247 -47.24 0.28 -20.92
N LEU A 248 -48.34 -0.40 -20.56
CA LEU A 248 -49.60 -0.36 -21.33
C LEU A 248 -50.27 1.04 -21.40
N LEU A 249 -50.02 1.90 -20.40
CA LEU A 249 -50.54 3.28 -20.39
C LEU A 249 -49.62 4.23 -21.18
N GLU A 250 -48.32 4.05 -21.06
CA GLU A 250 -47.25 4.89 -21.65
C GLU A 250 -46.98 4.52 -23.13
N ASN A 251 -47.06 3.24 -23.51
CA ASN A 251 -46.87 2.75 -24.87
C ASN A 251 -48.07 3.01 -25.80
N GLY A 252 -49.18 3.56 -25.29
CA GLY A 252 -50.35 3.86 -26.10
C GLY A 252 -51.18 2.65 -26.59
N GLY A 253 -50.73 1.40 -26.38
CA GLY A 253 -51.44 0.21 -26.87
C GLY A 253 -50.99 -1.10 -26.21
N SER A 254 -50.41 -2.04 -26.96
CA SER A 254 -50.12 -3.41 -26.50
C SER A 254 -48.66 -3.69 -26.16
N LEU A 255 -48.42 -4.84 -25.53
CA LEU A 255 -47.12 -5.44 -25.20
C LEU A 255 -47.11 -6.90 -25.67
N GLU A 256 -45.98 -7.42 -26.14
CA GLU A 256 -45.80 -8.85 -26.40
C GLU A 256 -45.65 -9.62 -25.07
N VAL A 257 -46.10 -10.88 -25.03
CA VAL A 257 -45.89 -11.81 -23.91
C VAL A 257 -45.93 -13.26 -24.41
N ALA A 258 -45.10 -14.13 -23.81
CA ALA A 258 -45.10 -15.57 -24.06
C ALA A 258 -45.69 -16.34 -22.86
N TYR A 259 -46.37 -17.46 -23.13
CA TYR A 259 -46.98 -18.33 -22.11
C TYR A 259 -47.21 -19.78 -22.62
N ASP A 260 -47.70 -20.67 -21.77
CA ASP A 260 -48.19 -22.00 -22.18
C ASP A 260 -49.69 -21.96 -22.55
N SER A 261 -49.98 -22.20 -23.83
CA SER A 261 -51.35 -22.34 -24.33
C SER A 261 -51.97 -23.74 -24.10
N ASN A 262 -51.29 -24.70 -23.47
CA ASN A 262 -51.82 -26.05 -23.22
C ASN A 262 -53.11 -26.08 -22.40
N GLY A 263 -53.31 -25.15 -21.45
CA GLY A 263 -54.58 -25.03 -20.72
C GLY A 263 -55.76 -24.69 -21.65
N THR A 264 -55.47 -24.03 -22.78
CA THR A 264 -56.45 -23.78 -23.84
C THR A 264 -56.88 -25.07 -24.54
N LYS A 265 -56.07 -26.15 -24.52
CA LYS A 265 -56.46 -27.48 -25.06
C LYS A 265 -57.51 -28.16 -24.19
N ALA A 266 -57.48 -27.98 -22.87
CA ALA A 266 -58.49 -28.55 -21.98
C ALA A 266 -59.91 -28.10 -22.37
N LEU A 267 -60.06 -26.85 -22.86
CA LEU A 267 -61.32 -26.29 -23.36
C LEU A 267 -61.93 -27.04 -24.56
N TYR A 268 -61.08 -27.71 -25.36
CA TYR A 268 -61.50 -28.37 -26.60
C TYR A 268 -61.59 -29.90 -26.46
N TYR A 269 -60.77 -30.50 -25.60
CA TYR A 269 -60.62 -31.96 -25.52
C TYR A 269 -61.16 -32.59 -24.22
N GLU A 270 -61.41 -31.82 -23.16
CA GLU A 270 -61.99 -32.35 -21.92
C GLU A 270 -63.50 -32.05 -21.86
N GLU A 271 -64.35 -33.04 -22.20
CA GLU A 271 -65.83 -32.88 -22.24
C GLU A 271 -66.45 -32.35 -20.93
N ASP A 272 -65.80 -32.60 -19.79
CA ASP A 272 -66.24 -32.16 -18.46
C ASP A 272 -65.66 -30.79 -18.04
N TYR A 273 -64.66 -30.25 -18.74
CA TYR A 273 -64.12 -28.91 -18.45
C TYR A 273 -65.02 -27.85 -19.08
N GLN A 274 -65.48 -26.91 -18.26
CA GLN A 274 -66.24 -25.75 -18.69
C GLN A 274 -65.54 -24.52 -18.10
N PRO A 275 -64.95 -23.63 -18.92
CA PRO A 275 -64.39 -22.39 -18.40
C PRO A 275 -65.50 -21.58 -17.72
N ALA A 276 -65.12 -20.64 -16.86
CA ALA A 276 -66.09 -19.85 -16.10
C ALA A 276 -66.81 -18.81 -16.98
N MET A 277 -67.79 -19.28 -17.75
CA MET A 277 -68.68 -18.47 -18.58
C MET A 277 -69.62 -17.62 -17.71
N ILE A 278 -69.13 -16.50 -17.20
CA ILE A 278 -70.01 -15.35 -16.96
C ILE A 278 -70.43 -14.87 -18.35
N GLY A 279 -71.72 -14.74 -18.66
CA GLY A 279 -72.18 -14.51 -20.04
C GLY A 279 -72.85 -13.16 -20.29
N ASP A 280 -72.89 -12.74 -21.55
CA ASP A 280 -74.14 -12.30 -22.17
C ASP A 280 -74.64 -13.43 -23.08
N ASP A 281 -75.89 -13.84 -22.92
CA ASP A 281 -76.56 -14.87 -23.72
C ASP A 281 -77.48 -14.25 -24.81
N GLY A 282 -77.37 -12.93 -25.02
CA GLY A 282 -78.17 -12.14 -25.96
C GLY A 282 -79.20 -11.24 -25.28
N GLN A 283 -78.98 -10.84 -24.03
CA GLN A 283 -79.93 -10.09 -23.18
C GLN A 283 -79.33 -8.88 -22.43
N GLY A 284 -78.02 -8.63 -22.49
CA GLY A 284 -77.35 -7.41 -22.02
C GLY A 284 -76.41 -7.56 -20.81
N ASN A 285 -75.82 -8.73 -20.57
CA ASN A 285 -74.77 -8.94 -19.55
C ASN A 285 -73.34 -8.91 -20.19
N LYS A 286 -72.33 -9.65 -19.72
CA LYS A 286 -70.96 -9.63 -20.29
C LYS A 286 -70.32 -11.03 -20.32
N VAL A 287 -69.75 -11.44 -21.46
CA VAL A 287 -68.95 -12.69 -21.57
C VAL A 287 -67.49 -12.43 -21.19
N ILE A 288 -66.90 -13.28 -20.34
CA ILE A 288 -65.46 -13.29 -20.02
C ILE A 288 -64.93 -14.71 -20.24
N MET A 289 -63.88 -14.84 -21.05
CA MET A 289 -63.10 -16.07 -21.23
C MET A 289 -61.86 -16.02 -20.34
N THR A 290 -61.50 -17.12 -19.67
CA THR A 290 -60.39 -17.17 -18.71
C THR A 290 -59.38 -18.28 -19.03
N HIS A 291 -58.09 -18.04 -18.76
CA HIS A 291 -56.99 -19.01 -18.88
C HIS A 291 -56.12 -19.06 -17.62
N TYR A 292 -55.76 -20.28 -17.21
CA TYR A 292 -54.76 -20.58 -16.18
C TYR A 292 -54.19 -22.00 -16.40
N THR A 293 -52.87 -22.14 -16.42
CA THR A 293 -52.13 -23.39 -16.68
C THR A 293 -51.39 -23.95 -15.46
N GLY A 294 -51.22 -23.15 -14.40
CA GLY A 294 -50.48 -23.53 -13.19
C GLY A 294 -49.29 -22.62 -12.90
N SER A 295 -48.39 -23.08 -12.02
CA SER A 295 -47.36 -22.23 -11.39
C SER A 295 -45.92 -22.55 -11.80
N GLU A 296 -45.68 -23.42 -12.78
CA GLU A 296 -44.32 -23.77 -13.23
C GLU A 296 -43.84 -22.81 -14.33
N PHE A 297 -42.59 -22.35 -14.21
CA PHE A 297 -42.04 -21.26 -15.02
C PHE A 297 -41.13 -21.79 -16.15
N GLY A 298 -41.40 -21.35 -17.38
CA GLY A 298 -40.43 -21.37 -18.49
C GLY A 298 -40.81 -22.20 -19.73
N ASP A 299 -41.71 -23.18 -19.62
CA ASP A 299 -42.13 -23.98 -20.79
C ASP A 299 -43.27 -23.25 -21.53
N CYS A 300 -42.92 -22.43 -22.52
CA CYS A 300 -43.85 -21.65 -23.33
C CYS A 300 -44.01 -22.21 -24.73
N ASN A 301 -45.21 -22.10 -25.31
CA ASN A 301 -45.49 -22.56 -26.68
C ASN A 301 -46.34 -21.58 -27.50
N HIS A 302 -46.69 -20.41 -26.95
CA HIS A 302 -47.46 -19.40 -27.65
C HIS A 302 -47.10 -17.98 -27.22
N ALA A 303 -47.18 -17.03 -28.15
CA ALA A 303 -46.96 -15.60 -27.93
C ALA A 303 -48.18 -14.78 -28.36
N VAL A 304 -48.52 -13.78 -27.56
CA VAL A 304 -49.76 -13.00 -27.66
C VAL A 304 -49.52 -11.56 -27.22
N GLN A 305 -50.52 -10.70 -27.37
CA GLN A 305 -50.45 -9.30 -26.95
C GLN A 305 -51.24 -9.06 -25.65
N ILE A 306 -50.60 -8.51 -24.62
CA ILE A 306 -51.32 -7.88 -23.50
C ILE A 306 -51.87 -6.54 -24.02
N VAL A 307 -53.18 -6.34 -23.86
CA VAL A 307 -53.93 -5.16 -24.36
C VAL A 307 -54.73 -4.47 -23.25
N GLY A 308 -54.59 -4.90 -22.00
CA GLY A 308 -55.33 -4.35 -20.87
C GLY A 308 -55.27 -5.23 -19.63
N TRP A 309 -56.08 -4.89 -18.63
CA TRP A 309 -56.23 -5.64 -17.38
C TRP A 309 -57.55 -5.34 -16.67
N ASP A 310 -57.97 -6.20 -15.75
CA ASP A 310 -58.99 -5.92 -14.74
C ASP A 310 -58.62 -6.59 -13.42
N ASP A 311 -58.42 -5.79 -12.36
CA ASP A 311 -58.06 -6.23 -11.01
C ASP A 311 -59.24 -6.88 -10.25
N ASN A 312 -60.45 -6.82 -10.80
CA ASN A 312 -61.69 -7.18 -10.10
C ASN A 312 -62.27 -8.53 -10.56
N ILE A 313 -61.57 -9.28 -11.42
CA ILE A 313 -62.02 -10.61 -11.88
C ILE A 313 -61.78 -11.62 -10.75
N PRO A 314 -62.83 -12.22 -10.15
CA PRO A 314 -62.68 -13.24 -9.12
C PRO A 314 -61.82 -14.42 -9.58
N LYS A 315 -60.87 -14.81 -8.73
CA LYS A 315 -59.92 -15.90 -9.00
C LYS A 315 -60.56 -17.26 -9.24
N GLU A 316 -61.76 -17.49 -8.71
CA GLU A 316 -62.54 -18.71 -8.95
C GLU A 316 -62.92 -18.89 -10.43
N TYR A 317 -62.81 -17.85 -11.25
CA TYR A 317 -63.04 -17.94 -12.70
C TYR A 317 -61.84 -18.46 -13.49
N PHE A 318 -60.65 -18.45 -12.92
CA PHE A 318 -59.42 -18.97 -13.51
C PHE A 318 -59.12 -20.40 -13.02
N GLN A 319 -60.16 -21.21 -12.80
CA GLN A 319 -59.97 -22.61 -12.38
C GLN A 319 -59.52 -23.48 -13.56
N ASP A 320 -58.43 -24.23 -13.37
CA ASP A 320 -57.97 -25.23 -14.34
C ASP A 320 -58.88 -26.48 -14.34
N ALA A 321 -58.65 -27.39 -15.28
CA ALA A 321 -59.45 -28.62 -15.40
C ALA A 321 -59.26 -29.61 -14.23
N GLN A 322 -58.22 -29.43 -13.43
CA GLN A 322 -57.93 -30.20 -12.23
C GLN A 322 -58.53 -29.57 -10.96
N GLY A 323 -59.14 -28.38 -11.08
CA GLY A 323 -59.81 -27.64 -10.02
C GLY A 323 -58.87 -26.76 -9.17
N ASN A 324 -57.63 -26.55 -9.60
CA ASN A 324 -56.74 -25.58 -8.97
C ASN A 324 -57.19 -24.17 -9.35
N SER A 325 -57.10 -23.22 -8.41
CA SER A 325 -57.35 -21.79 -8.66
C SER A 325 -56.07 -21.00 -8.42
N PRO A 326 -55.88 -19.84 -9.06
CA PRO A 326 -54.84 -18.90 -8.67
C PRO A 326 -55.07 -18.34 -7.24
N GLU A 327 -54.04 -17.70 -6.69
CA GLU A 327 -54.06 -17.14 -5.33
C GLU A 327 -54.76 -15.77 -5.28
N HIS A 328 -54.67 -15.00 -6.36
CA HIS A 328 -55.09 -13.60 -6.47
C HIS A 328 -56.24 -13.40 -7.47
N ASP A 329 -57.09 -12.40 -7.18
CA ASP A 329 -58.07 -11.88 -8.12
C ASP A 329 -57.36 -11.04 -9.21
N GLY A 330 -57.98 -10.99 -10.38
CA GLY A 330 -57.58 -10.15 -11.50
C GLY A 330 -56.85 -10.88 -12.63
N GLY A 331 -56.84 -10.24 -13.80
CA GLY A 331 -56.19 -10.80 -14.99
C GLY A 331 -55.87 -9.78 -16.07
N TRP A 332 -54.91 -10.16 -16.92
CA TRP A 332 -54.53 -9.48 -18.14
C TRP A 332 -55.57 -9.69 -19.23
N LEU A 333 -55.97 -8.64 -19.94
CA LEU A 333 -56.72 -8.78 -21.18
C LEU A 333 -55.73 -9.08 -22.30
N ILE A 334 -55.93 -10.19 -22.99
CA ILE A 334 -55.05 -10.74 -24.02
C ILE A 334 -55.74 -10.69 -25.38
N ARG A 335 -54.99 -10.23 -26.38
CA ARG A 335 -55.31 -10.33 -27.81
C ARG A 335 -54.50 -11.48 -28.40
N ASN A 336 -55.22 -12.51 -28.87
CA ASN A 336 -54.62 -13.69 -29.48
C ASN A 336 -54.35 -13.44 -30.99
N SER A 337 -53.96 -14.49 -31.71
CA SER A 337 -53.64 -14.52 -33.15
C SER A 337 -54.31 -15.69 -33.88
N TRP A 338 -55.50 -16.14 -33.42
CA TRP A 338 -56.25 -17.27 -34.01
C TRP A 338 -57.63 -16.84 -34.58
N GLY A 339 -57.77 -15.59 -35.02
CA GLY A 339 -59.02 -15.05 -35.57
C GLY A 339 -60.17 -14.89 -34.56
N ASP A 340 -61.41 -14.84 -35.07
CA ASP A 340 -62.64 -14.75 -34.27
C ASP A 340 -63.08 -16.15 -33.78
N TRP A 341 -62.33 -16.71 -32.83
CA TRP A 341 -62.55 -18.05 -32.27
C TRP A 341 -63.30 -18.06 -30.92
N SER A 342 -63.40 -16.91 -30.24
CA SER A 342 -63.94 -16.78 -28.87
C SER A 342 -65.15 -15.85 -28.82
N TYR A 343 -65.97 -15.98 -27.77
CA TYR A 343 -67.09 -15.05 -27.51
C TYR A 343 -66.65 -13.60 -27.22
N MET A 344 -65.35 -13.37 -27.06
CA MET A 344 -64.74 -12.04 -26.96
C MET A 344 -64.00 -11.66 -28.26
N HIS A 345 -64.38 -12.24 -29.41
CA HIS A 345 -63.80 -11.97 -30.73
C HIS A 345 -62.28 -12.21 -30.83
N GLY A 346 -61.82 -13.33 -30.28
CA GLY A 346 -60.41 -13.73 -30.29
C GLY A 346 -59.59 -13.21 -29.10
N TYR A 347 -60.19 -12.41 -28.22
CA TYR A 347 -59.61 -12.00 -26.94
C TYR A 347 -59.94 -13.00 -25.82
N PHE A 348 -59.21 -12.93 -24.71
CA PHE A 348 -59.52 -13.61 -23.44
C PHE A 348 -58.84 -12.89 -22.27
N TYR A 349 -59.16 -13.26 -21.03
CA TYR A 349 -58.41 -12.86 -19.85
C TYR A 349 -57.49 -13.98 -19.36
N MET A 350 -56.24 -13.66 -19.05
CA MET A 350 -55.27 -14.57 -18.43
C MET A 350 -55.05 -14.15 -16.98
N SER A 351 -55.00 -15.10 -16.04
CA SER A 351 -54.77 -14.75 -14.63
C SER A 351 -53.43 -14.03 -14.46
N TYR A 352 -53.35 -13.09 -13.51
CA TYR A 352 -52.05 -12.52 -13.12
C TYR A 352 -51.09 -13.56 -12.54
N ASP A 353 -51.61 -14.63 -11.93
CA ASP A 353 -50.82 -15.70 -11.31
C ASP A 353 -50.37 -16.79 -12.30
N GLU A 354 -50.59 -16.60 -13.60
CA GLU A 354 -50.12 -17.54 -14.62
C GLU A 354 -48.61 -17.74 -14.53
N GLY A 355 -48.18 -18.93 -14.12
CA GLY A 355 -46.78 -19.24 -13.82
C GLY A 355 -45.91 -19.31 -15.06
N THR A 356 -46.50 -19.60 -16.22
CA THR A 356 -45.79 -19.76 -17.49
C THR A 356 -45.47 -18.43 -18.17
N ILE A 357 -46.06 -17.29 -17.74
CA ILE A 357 -45.80 -15.99 -18.35
C ILE A 357 -44.30 -15.63 -18.29
N THR A 358 -43.73 -15.31 -19.44
CA THR A 358 -42.36 -14.80 -19.61
C THR A 358 -42.28 -13.79 -20.76
N GLU A 359 -41.11 -13.18 -20.94
CA GLU A 359 -40.76 -12.35 -22.10
C GLU A 359 -41.79 -11.23 -22.42
N VAL A 360 -42.28 -10.54 -21.38
CA VAL A 360 -43.16 -9.39 -21.59
C VAL A 360 -42.33 -8.25 -22.19
N SER A 361 -42.58 -7.89 -23.45
CA SER A 361 -41.78 -6.92 -24.19
C SER A 361 -42.58 -5.71 -24.64
N GLN A 362 -42.03 -4.53 -24.38
CA GLN A 362 -42.44 -3.27 -25.00
C GLN A 362 -41.53 -2.99 -26.20
N TYR A 363 -42.09 -2.42 -27.27
CA TYR A 363 -41.34 -1.92 -28.42
C TYR A 363 -41.58 -0.43 -28.59
N GLN A 364 -40.54 0.33 -28.94
CA GLN A 364 -40.58 1.77 -29.19
C GLN A 364 -39.86 2.05 -30.51
N VAL A 365 -40.55 2.67 -31.47
CA VAL A 365 -40.01 2.91 -32.82
C VAL A 365 -39.91 4.40 -33.19
N GLY A 366 -38.89 4.70 -33.98
CA GLY A 366 -38.59 5.99 -34.58
C GLY A 366 -38.81 6.01 -36.09
N ASP A 367 -38.41 7.10 -36.74
CA ASP A 367 -38.49 7.25 -38.19
C ASP A 367 -37.42 6.34 -38.85
N ALA A 368 -37.77 5.66 -39.94
CA ALA A 368 -36.86 4.74 -40.64
C ALA A 368 -35.61 5.46 -41.20
N ASP A 369 -35.82 6.64 -41.81
CA ASP A 369 -34.80 7.44 -42.49
C ASP A 369 -34.02 8.39 -41.53
N GLU A 370 -33.95 8.08 -40.24
CA GLU A 370 -33.26 8.93 -39.24
C GLU A 370 -31.72 8.88 -39.36
N PHE A 371 -31.19 7.78 -39.88
CA PHE A 371 -29.76 7.53 -40.04
C PHE A 371 -29.47 6.97 -41.44
N ASP A 372 -28.37 7.38 -42.05
CA ASP A 372 -27.96 6.93 -43.38
C ASP A 372 -27.15 5.62 -43.32
N HIS A 373 -26.42 5.38 -42.22
CA HIS A 373 -25.62 4.17 -42.01
C HIS A 373 -25.83 3.54 -40.62
N THR A 374 -25.88 2.21 -40.58
CA THR A 374 -25.86 1.39 -39.37
C THR A 374 -24.62 0.50 -39.36
N TYR A 375 -23.62 0.89 -38.57
CA TYR A 375 -22.43 0.09 -38.32
C TYR A 375 -22.74 -1.00 -37.31
N GLN A 376 -22.70 -2.26 -37.76
CA GLN A 376 -23.07 -3.42 -36.96
C GLN A 376 -22.28 -4.67 -37.36
N TYR A 377 -22.01 -5.51 -36.36
CA TYR A 377 -21.44 -6.86 -36.52
C TYR A 377 -22.35 -7.95 -35.92
N ASP A 378 -23.50 -7.55 -35.34
CA ASP A 378 -24.40 -8.42 -34.57
C ASP A 378 -25.78 -8.59 -35.25
N GLY A 379 -25.89 -9.53 -36.19
CA GLY A 379 -27.11 -9.77 -36.97
C GLY A 379 -28.17 -10.66 -36.32
N THR A 380 -27.85 -11.33 -35.21
CA THR A 380 -28.72 -12.20 -34.39
C THR A 380 -28.95 -11.69 -32.96
N GLY A 381 -28.31 -10.57 -32.58
CA GLY A 381 -28.57 -9.84 -31.35
C GLY A 381 -28.28 -10.60 -30.05
N TRP A 382 -28.91 -10.21 -28.95
CA TRP A 382 -28.61 -10.77 -27.63
C TRP A 382 -29.08 -12.23 -27.50
N SER A 383 -28.12 -13.16 -27.49
CA SER A 383 -28.35 -14.60 -27.22
C SER A 383 -27.50 -15.15 -26.06
N MET A 384 -26.52 -14.39 -25.57
CA MET A 384 -25.68 -14.75 -24.42
C MET A 384 -25.26 -13.51 -23.62
N SER A 385 -24.98 -13.68 -22.33
CA SER A 385 -24.46 -12.60 -21.46
C SER A 385 -23.06 -12.95 -20.94
N ALA A 386 -22.10 -12.05 -21.14
CA ALA A 386 -20.67 -12.22 -20.85
C ALA A 386 -20.11 -11.16 -19.88
N GLY A 387 -19.06 -11.51 -19.13
CA GLY A 387 -18.41 -10.59 -18.19
C GLY A 387 -17.20 -11.16 -17.44
N ALA A 388 -16.76 -10.42 -16.41
CA ALA A 388 -15.72 -10.83 -15.46
C ALA A 388 -16.27 -11.82 -14.41
N GLU A 389 -15.41 -12.37 -13.52
CA GLU A 389 -15.83 -13.33 -12.48
C GLU A 389 -16.94 -12.76 -11.55
N ASP A 390 -16.90 -11.47 -11.25
CA ASP A 390 -17.95 -10.74 -10.52
C ASP A 390 -18.98 -10.14 -11.49
N LYS A 391 -20.22 -10.63 -11.44
CA LYS A 391 -21.36 -10.16 -12.25
C LYS A 391 -21.71 -8.68 -12.05
N SER A 392 -21.31 -8.10 -10.91
CA SER A 392 -21.53 -6.68 -10.59
C SER A 392 -20.37 -5.77 -10.99
N ALA A 393 -19.29 -6.33 -11.53
CA ALA A 393 -18.17 -5.56 -12.06
C ALA A 393 -18.60 -4.70 -13.27
N ALA A 394 -17.92 -3.58 -13.46
CA ALA A 394 -18.01 -2.80 -14.69
C ALA A 394 -17.13 -3.46 -15.76
N VAL A 395 -17.72 -3.80 -16.91
CA VAL A 395 -17.06 -4.51 -18.01
C VAL A 395 -17.15 -3.66 -19.27
N PRO A 396 -16.02 -3.13 -19.78
CA PRO A 396 -15.96 -2.53 -21.10
C PRO A 396 -16.16 -3.56 -22.21
N MET A 397 -17.07 -3.26 -23.13
CA MET A 397 -17.16 -3.84 -24.47
C MET A 397 -16.86 -2.79 -25.53
N ALA A 398 -16.42 -3.21 -26.71
CA ALA A 398 -16.20 -2.28 -27.82
C ALA A 398 -16.26 -2.95 -29.19
N ASN A 399 -16.75 -2.19 -30.17
CA ASN A 399 -16.63 -2.51 -31.60
C ASN A 399 -15.76 -1.48 -32.30
N ILE A 400 -14.83 -1.96 -33.13
CA ILE A 400 -14.00 -1.12 -34.00
C ILE A 400 -14.60 -1.14 -35.40
N PHE A 401 -14.96 0.03 -35.91
CA PHE A 401 -15.55 0.23 -37.23
C PHE A 401 -14.62 1.06 -38.12
N THR A 402 -14.81 1.01 -39.44
CA THR A 402 -14.14 1.88 -40.41
C THR A 402 -15.21 2.71 -41.12
N ALA A 403 -15.16 4.04 -40.97
CA ALA A 403 -16.11 4.94 -41.59
C ALA A 403 -16.10 4.80 -43.12
N THR A 404 -17.27 4.63 -43.72
CA THR A 404 -17.45 4.36 -45.16
C THR A 404 -17.58 5.63 -46.00
N SER A 405 -17.86 6.77 -45.36
CA SER A 405 -17.89 8.10 -45.96
C SER A 405 -17.41 9.17 -44.94
N ASP A 406 -17.37 10.44 -45.35
CA ASP A 406 -17.29 11.56 -44.41
C ASP A 406 -18.67 11.72 -43.76
N GLU A 407 -18.81 11.41 -42.48
CA GLU A 407 -20.10 11.16 -41.80
C GLU A 407 -20.10 11.64 -40.34
N THR A 408 -21.27 11.80 -39.74
CA THR A 408 -21.42 12.20 -38.31
C THR A 408 -22.04 11.07 -37.50
N LEU A 409 -21.32 10.53 -36.51
CA LEU A 409 -21.84 9.57 -35.52
C LEU A 409 -22.83 10.26 -34.58
N LYS A 410 -24.08 9.80 -34.58
CA LYS A 410 -25.22 10.39 -33.87
C LYS A 410 -25.64 9.63 -32.63
N ALA A 411 -25.66 8.30 -32.72
CA ALA A 411 -26.19 7.43 -31.68
C ALA A 411 -25.44 6.09 -31.67
N VAL A 412 -25.56 5.38 -30.55
CA VAL A 412 -25.08 4.01 -30.38
C VAL A 412 -26.21 3.18 -29.81
N SER A 413 -26.27 1.89 -30.11
CA SER A 413 -27.22 0.99 -29.45
C SER A 413 -26.55 -0.26 -28.92
N PHE A 414 -27.07 -0.73 -27.80
CA PHE A 414 -26.61 -1.95 -27.14
C PHE A 414 -27.77 -2.57 -26.36
N TYR A 415 -27.57 -3.81 -25.90
CA TYR A 415 -28.50 -4.45 -24.98
C TYR A 415 -28.05 -4.28 -23.52
N THR A 416 -29.02 -4.07 -22.63
CA THR A 416 -28.85 -4.15 -21.17
C THR A 416 -29.37 -5.49 -20.66
N THR A 417 -28.61 -6.15 -19.80
CA THR A 417 -28.90 -7.54 -19.41
C THR A 417 -29.53 -7.70 -18.02
N ASP A 418 -29.65 -6.61 -17.26
CA ASP A 418 -30.24 -6.56 -15.92
C ASP A 418 -30.99 -5.23 -15.73
N ALA A 419 -31.81 -5.14 -14.68
CA ALA A 419 -32.53 -3.91 -14.34
C ALA A 419 -31.61 -2.88 -13.66
N ASP A 420 -31.92 -1.59 -13.84
CA ASP A 420 -31.09 -0.45 -13.42
C ASP A 420 -29.62 -0.56 -13.91
N ALA A 421 -29.41 -1.08 -15.12
CA ALA A 421 -28.08 -1.26 -15.72
C ALA A 421 -27.43 0.11 -15.99
N GLU A 422 -26.26 0.33 -15.41
CA GLU A 422 -25.45 1.55 -15.58
C GLU A 422 -24.53 1.40 -16.79
N TYR A 423 -24.44 2.42 -17.64
CA TYR A 423 -23.53 2.43 -18.79
C TYR A 423 -22.70 3.71 -18.89
N SER A 424 -21.53 3.62 -19.52
CA SER A 424 -20.78 4.78 -20.01
C SER A 424 -20.26 4.56 -21.43
N ILE A 425 -20.46 5.56 -22.30
CA ILE A 425 -20.11 5.55 -23.72
C ILE A 425 -18.91 6.47 -23.95
N GLN A 426 -17.89 5.98 -24.63
CA GLN A 426 -16.76 6.76 -25.11
C GLN A 426 -16.43 6.41 -26.56
N VAL A 427 -16.15 7.41 -27.38
CA VAL A 427 -15.77 7.24 -28.78
C VAL A 427 -14.29 7.54 -28.94
N TYR A 428 -13.58 6.73 -29.71
CA TYR A 428 -12.18 6.96 -30.08
C TYR A 428 -12.05 7.00 -31.61
N THR A 429 -11.45 8.05 -32.16
CA THR A 429 -11.21 8.22 -33.61
C THR A 429 -9.76 7.92 -33.98
N ASN A 430 -9.48 7.62 -35.25
CA ASN A 430 -8.16 7.19 -35.73
C ASN A 430 -7.55 6.05 -34.86
N THR A 431 -8.33 5.00 -34.61
CA THR A 431 -7.91 3.81 -33.86
C THR A 431 -7.09 2.85 -34.72
N ASN A 432 -6.32 1.98 -34.08
CA ASN A 432 -5.84 0.74 -34.71
C ASN A 432 -6.77 -0.42 -34.39
N ASN A 433 -6.74 -1.44 -35.25
CA ASN A 433 -7.59 -2.63 -35.17
C ASN A 433 -7.26 -3.57 -33.99
N TYR A 434 -6.29 -3.28 -33.13
CA TYR A 434 -5.87 -4.20 -32.05
C TYR A 434 -6.26 -3.73 -30.65
N ASN A 435 -6.67 -2.47 -30.50
CA ASN A 435 -6.98 -1.90 -29.21
C ASN A 435 -8.03 -0.78 -29.37
N PRO A 436 -9.27 -0.98 -28.88
CA PRO A 436 -10.35 -0.01 -28.87
C PRO A 436 -10.02 1.40 -28.36
N THR A 437 -9.06 1.55 -27.44
CA THR A 437 -8.67 2.86 -26.84
C THR A 437 -7.39 3.44 -27.45
N SER A 438 -6.92 2.86 -28.57
CA SER A 438 -5.69 3.28 -29.25
C SER A 438 -5.79 4.61 -30.02
N GLY A 439 -6.99 5.13 -30.26
CA GLY A 439 -7.24 6.38 -31.00
C GLY A 439 -7.20 7.66 -30.15
N ASN A 440 -7.77 8.74 -30.68
CA ASN A 440 -8.03 10.00 -29.99
C ASN A 440 -9.41 9.95 -29.32
N LYS A 441 -9.46 10.16 -28.00
CA LYS A 441 -10.71 10.20 -27.25
C LYS A 441 -11.57 11.39 -27.70
N ALA A 442 -12.87 11.17 -27.91
CA ALA A 442 -13.79 12.18 -28.41
C ALA A 442 -14.11 13.24 -27.34
N TYR A 443 -14.51 12.80 -26.15
CA TYR A 443 -14.87 13.67 -25.01
C TYR A 443 -13.91 13.45 -23.84
N GLU A 444 -13.71 14.43 -22.97
CA GLU A 444 -12.80 14.25 -21.81
C GLU A 444 -13.30 13.17 -20.83
N GLU A 445 -14.59 13.22 -20.51
CA GLU A 445 -15.34 12.26 -19.70
C GLU A 445 -16.35 11.51 -20.59
N PRO A 446 -16.63 10.21 -20.35
CA PRO A 446 -17.64 9.49 -21.11
C PRO A 446 -19.06 10.00 -20.82
N GLN A 447 -19.97 9.87 -21.80
CA GLN A 447 -21.40 10.06 -21.57
C GLN A 447 -21.93 8.89 -20.73
N THR A 448 -22.73 9.15 -19.70
CA THR A 448 -23.21 8.10 -18.77
C THR A 448 -24.73 8.09 -18.66
N GLY A 449 -25.32 6.90 -18.58
CA GLY A 449 -26.75 6.75 -18.33
C GLY A 449 -27.07 5.51 -17.49
N THR A 450 -28.37 5.24 -17.36
CA THR A 450 -28.88 4.07 -16.64
C THR A 450 -30.20 3.66 -17.24
N GLU A 451 -30.30 2.45 -17.77
CA GLU A 451 -31.57 1.93 -18.25
C GLU A 451 -32.28 1.12 -17.17
N LYS A 452 -33.57 1.40 -17.02
CA LYS A 452 -34.42 0.88 -15.95
C LYS A 452 -34.73 -0.60 -16.13
N TYR A 453 -34.77 -1.07 -17.37
CA TYR A 453 -35.12 -2.44 -17.75
C TYR A 453 -34.02 -3.06 -18.64
N PRO A 454 -33.84 -4.40 -18.57
CA PRO A 454 -33.10 -5.12 -19.58
C PRO A 454 -33.81 -5.00 -20.93
N GLY A 455 -33.08 -5.03 -22.04
CA GLY A 455 -33.67 -4.76 -23.35
C GLY A 455 -32.66 -4.22 -24.38
N TYR A 456 -33.16 -3.80 -25.54
CA TYR A 456 -32.38 -3.11 -26.59
C TYR A 456 -32.57 -1.60 -26.46
N HIS A 457 -31.50 -0.81 -26.49
CA HIS A 457 -31.57 0.64 -26.25
C HIS A 457 -30.73 1.43 -27.26
N THR A 458 -31.31 2.47 -27.87
CA THR A 458 -30.59 3.45 -28.69
C THR A 458 -30.32 4.73 -27.89
N VAL A 459 -29.05 5.02 -27.64
CA VAL A 459 -28.60 6.21 -26.91
C VAL A 459 -28.01 7.23 -27.89
N TYR A 460 -28.64 8.39 -27.97
CA TYR A 460 -28.12 9.55 -28.71
C TYR A 460 -26.91 10.14 -28.01
N LEU A 461 -25.90 10.54 -28.78
CA LEU A 461 -24.71 11.21 -28.25
C LEU A 461 -25.02 12.68 -27.98
N ASP A 462 -24.76 13.15 -26.75
CA ASP A 462 -24.96 14.54 -26.32
C ASP A 462 -24.14 15.52 -27.19
N GLU A 463 -22.97 15.08 -27.66
CA GLU A 463 -22.09 15.78 -28.58
C GLU A 463 -21.75 14.85 -29.76
N PRO A 464 -22.44 14.89 -30.92
CA PRO A 464 -22.15 14.02 -32.06
C PRO A 464 -20.69 14.10 -32.55
N VAL A 465 -20.15 13.02 -33.15
CA VAL A 465 -18.73 12.93 -33.55
C VAL A 465 -18.57 12.89 -35.06
N ASN A 466 -17.78 13.82 -35.59
CA ASN A 466 -17.37 13.88 -36.99
C ASN A 466 -16.31 12.81 -37.32
N LEU A 467 -16.56 12.04 -38.39
CA LEU A 467 -15.72 10.95 -38.90
C LEU A 467 -15.32 11.20 -40.36
N LYS A 468 -14.20 10.62 -40.80
CA LYS A 468 -13.68 10.74 -42.17
C LYS A 468 -13.70 9.42 -42.91
N GLU A 469 -13.93 9.48 -44.22
CA GLU A 469 -13.89 8.31 -45.11
C GLU A 469 -12.58 7.50 -44.90
N GLY A 470 -12.74 6.23 -44.53
CA GLY A 470 -11.65 5.28 -44.32
C GLY A 470 -10.91 5.43 -42.98
N GLU A 471 -11.34 6.28 -42.05
CA GLU A 471 -10.78 6.28 -40.70
C GLU A 471 -11.43 5.20 -39.83
N ASN A 472 -10.61 4.53 -39.01
CA ASN A 472 -11.12 3.63 -37.99
C ASN A 472 -11.56 4.43 -36.78
N TYR A 473 -12.71 4.08 -36.22
CA TYR A 473 -13.16 4.55 -34.92
C TYR A 473 -13.60 3.37 -34.06
N SER A 474 -13.70 3.60 -32.76
CA SER A 474 -14.13 2.61 -31.79
C SER A 474 -15.23 3.23 -30.92
N VAL A 475 -16.31 2.48 -30.75
CA VAL A 475 -17.31 2.76 -29.72
C VAL A 475 -17.03 1.83 -28.56
N VAL A 476 -16.69 2.43 -27.40
CA VAL A 476 -16.47 1.72 -26.14
C VAL A 476 -17.68 1.98 -25.25
N VAL A 477 -18.36 0.90 -24.83
CA VAL A 477 -19.45 0.96 -23.85
C VAL A 477 -19.04 0.16 -22.61
N THR A 478 -18.93 0.81 -21.47
CA THR A 478 -18.71 0.13 -20.18
C THR A 478 -20.05 -0.15 -19.55
N MET A 479 -20.40 -1.43 -19.45
CA MET A 479 -21.66 -1.90 -18.87
C MET A 479 -21.45 -2.37 -17.44
N LYS A 480 -22.42 -2.11 -16.56
CA LYS A 480 -22.42 -2.57 -15.17
C LYS A 480 -23.83 -2.88 -14.69
N ASN A 481 -24.02 -4.06 -14.11
CA ASN A 481 -25.29 -4.48 -13.51
C ASN A 481 -25.20 -4.30 -11.97
N PRO A 482 -25.82 -3.28 -11.36
CA PRO A 482 -25.69 -3.03 -9.92
C PRO A 482 -26.32 -4.12 -9.04
N LEU A 483 -27.22 -4.92 -9.61
CA LEU A 483 -27.87 -6.07 -8.98
C LEU A 483 -27.07 -7.38 -9.14
N GLY A 484 -26.16 -7.45 -10.14
CA GLY A 484 -25.28 -8.59 -10.37
C GLY A 484 -25.98 -9.91 -10.69
N ARG A 485 -27.18 -9.88 -11.30
CA ARG A 485 -28.00 -11.09 -11.53
C ARG A 485 -27.70 -11.79 -12.85
N ALA A 486 -27.25 -11.01 -13.83
CA ALA A 486 -26.68 -11.44 -15.11
C ALA A 486 -25.30 -10.79 -15.30
N PHE A 487 -24.45 -11.36 -16.17
CA PHE A 487 -23.25 -10.63 -16.62
C PHE A 487 -23.63 -9.44 -17.53
N PRO A 488 -22.89 -8.32 -17.49
CA PRO A 488 -23.36 -7.03 -18.02
C PRO A 488 -23.21 -6.80 -19.53
N VAL A 489 -22.42 -7.60 -20.25
CA VAL A 489 -22.25 -7.46 -21.71
C VAL A 489 -23.14 -8.47 -22.43
N ALA A 490 -23.97 -8.00 -23.35
CA ALA A 490 -24.69 -8.88 -24.27
C ALA A 490 -23.79 -9.25 -25.47
N CYS A 491 -23.78 -10.54 -25.80
CA CYS A 491 -23.12 -11.08 -26.98
C CYS A 491 -24.08 -11.94 -27.79
N GLU A 492 -23.73 -12.11 -29.05
CA GLU A 492 -24.16 -13.24 -29.86
C GLU A 492 -23.38 -14.50 -29.51
N MET A 493 -23.92 -15.65 -29.90
CA MET A 493 -23.30 -16.96 -29.72
C MET A 493 -23.93 -17.93 -30.72
N ASN A 494 -23.10 -18.77 -31.32
CA ASN A 494 -23.60 -19.90 -32.10
C ASN A 494 -24.24 -20.91 -31.15
N ALA A 495 -25.53 -21.17 -31.34
CA ALA A 495 -26.33 -21.92 -30.39
C ALA A 495 -27.40 -22.74 -31.10
N THR A 496 -27.78 -23.88 -30.52
CA THR A 496 -28.93 -24.65 -30.97
C THR A 496 -30.04 -24.55 -29.93
N LEU A 497 -31.19 -24.02 -30.32
CA LEU A 497 -32.42 -23.91 -29.53
C LEU A 497 -33.44 -24.95 -30.01
N ASP A 498 -34.51 -25.16 -29.25
CA ASP A 498 -35.44 -26.29 -29.42
C ASP A 498 -35.92 -26.51 -30.87
N ASN A 499 -36.29 -25.43 -31.57
CA ASN A 499 -36.80 -25.50 -32.95
C ASN A 499 -35.92 -24.79 -34.00
N PHE A 500 -34.87 -24.07 -33.59
CA PHE A 500 -33.98 -23.35 -34.51
C PHE A 500 -32.55 -23.18 -33.98
N ARG A 501 -31.60 -22.90 -34.88
CA ARG A 501 -30.21 -22.60 -34.59
C ARG A 501 -29.94 -21.11 -34.79
N VAL A 502 -29.07 -20.55 -33.96
CA VAL A 502 -28.47 -19.22 -34.12
C VAL A 502 -27.15 -19.40 -34.85
N GLN A 503 -26.99 -18.79 -36.02
CA GLN A 503 -25.73 -18.69 -36.74
C GLN A 503 -25.23 -17.25 -36.64
N ALA A 504 -24.12 -17.04 -35.95
CA ALA A 504 -23.50 -15.73 -35.74
C ALA A 504 -22.03 -15.76 -36.17
N GLY A 505 -21.64 -14.84 -37.04
CA GLY A 505 -20.28 -14.66 -37.47
C GLY A 505 -19.44 -13.94 -36.42
N ILE A 506 -18.13 -14.12 -36.50
CA ILE A 506 -17.17 -13.24 -35.83
C ILE A 506 -15.84 -13.25 -36.59
N GLU A 507 -15.33 -12.06 -36.91
CA GLU A 507 -13.97 -11.89 -37.42
C GLU A 507 -13.06 -11.23 -36.38
N ARG A 508 -11.77 -11.54 -36.50
CA ARG A 508 -10.72 -10.91 -35.69
C ARG A 508 -10.72 -9.42 -35.89
N HIS A 509 -10.53 -8.70 -34.78
CA HIS A 509 -10.46 -7.25 -34.70
C HIS A 509 -11.79 -6.49 -34.86
N GLN A 510 -12.94 -7.17 -34.82
CA GLN A 510 -14.27 -6.54 -34.79
C GLN A 510 -14.69 -6.20 -33.36
N SER A 511 -14.98 -7.23 -32.57
CA SER A 511 -15.54 -7.15 -31.21
C SER A 511 -14.52 -7.41 -30.12
N PHE A 512 -14.58 -6.61 -29.05
CA PHE A 512 -13.68 -6.70 -27.90
C PHE A 512 -14.42 -6.62 -26.56
N ILE A 513 -13.87 -7.31 -25.56
CA ILE A 513 -14.30 -7.23 -24.15
C ILE A 513 -13.09 -7.02 -23.24
N SER A 514 -13.28 -6.36 -22.09
CA SER A 514 -12.27 -6.20 -21.05
C SER A 514 -12.82 -6.65 -19.70
N VAL A 515 -12.28 -7.74 -19.17
CA VAL A 515 -12.70 -8.32 -17.87
C VAL A 515 -11.86 -7.81 -16.68
N ASP A 516 -10.87 -6.96 -16.93
CA ASP A 516 -10.02 -6.31 -15.92
C ASP A 516 -10.32 -4.81 -15.75
N GLY A 517 -11.41 -4.31 -16.32
CA GLY A 517 -11.88 -2.93 -16.15
C GLY A 517 -11.27 -1.92 -17.11
N GLY A 518 -10.68 -2.38 -18.22
CA GLY A 518 -10.11 -1.56 -19.29
C GLY A 518 -8.57 -1.58 -19.37
N ASP A 519 -7.90 -2.36 -18.52
CA ASP A 519 -6.44 -2.48 -18.50
C ASP A 519 -5.93 -3.35 -19.68
N SER A 520 -6.68 -4.37 -20.07
CA SER A 520 -6.44 -5.16 -21.28
C SER A 520 -7.72 -5.51 -22.05
N TRP A 521 -7.60 -5.60 -23.36
CA TRP A 521 -8.68 -5.93 -24.29
C TRP A 521 -8.48 -7.34 -24.85
N ILE A 522 -9.56 -8.12 -24.84
CA ILE A 522 -9.65 -9.46 -25.42
C ILE A 522 -10.50 -9.35 -26.68
N ASP A 523 -9.94 -9.73 -27.82
CA ASP A 523 -10.67 -9.91 -29.09
C ASP A 523 -11.56 -11.16 -28.95
N LEU A 524 -12.87 -11.03 -29.17
CA LEU A 524 -13.81 -12.16 -28.98
C LEU A 524 -13.55 -13.30 -29.98
N ALA A 525 -12.95 -13.03 -31.14
CA ALA A 525 -12.50 -14.06 -32.08
C ALA A 525 -11.30 -14.89 -31.55
N GLU A 526 -10.69 -14.49 -30.43
CA GLU A 526 -9.71 -15.29 -29.67
C GLU A 526 -10.31 -15.98 -28.44
N VAL A 527 -11.56 -15.65 -28.08
CA VAL A 527 -12.32 -16.38 -27.06
C VAL A 527 -12.83 -17.67 -27.69
N GLY A 528 -13.73 -17.63 -28.68
CA GLY A 528 -14.37 -18.84 -29.20
C GLY A 528 -14.92 -19.72 -28.07
N GLU A 529 -14.63 -21.02 -28.07
CA GLU A 529 -14.91 -21.97 -26.97
C GLU A 529 -14.19 -21.67 -25.60
N ASN A 530 -13.24 -20.74 -25.53
CA ASN A 530 -12.30 -20.58 -24.39
C ASN A 530 -12.85 -19.71 -23.22
N TYR A 531 -14.15 -19.75 -22.96
CA TYR A 531 -14.83 -19.05 -21.84
C TYR A 531 -15.14 -20.00 -20.66
N THR A 532 -15.57 -19.44 -19.54
CA THR A 532 -16.13 -20.20 -18.40
C THR A 532 -17.64 -20.04 -18.35
N ALA A 533 -18.39 -21.07 -18.74
CA ALA A 533 -19.84 -21.09 -18.58
C ALA A 533 -20.25 -21.30 -17.11
N HIS A 534 -21.36 -20.70 -16.70
CA HIS A 534 -22.01 -20.94 -15.41
C HIS A 534 -23.44 -21.43 -15.63
N SER A 535 -23.75 -22.67 -15.28
CA SER A 535 -25.11 -23.22 -15.38
C SER A 535 -25.99 -22.76 -14.21
N LYS A 536 -27.23 -22.36 -14.49
CA LYS A 536 -28.23 -21.93 -13.49
C LYS A 536 -29.33 -22.96 -13.17
N ARG A 537 -29.72 -23.86 -14.08
CA ARG A 537 -30.76 -24.88 -13.80
C ARG A 537 -30.16 -26.05 -12.99
N VAL A 538 -30.43 -26.07 -11.68
CA VAL A 538 -30.41 -27.31 -10.89
C VAL A 538 -31.85 -27.72 -10.64
N ASP A 539 -32.38 -28.63 -11.46
CA ASP A 539 -33.68 -29.26 -11.17
C ASP A 539 -33.59 -29.99 -9.79
N PRO A 540 -34.42 -29.60 -8.79
CA PRO A 540 -34.42 -30.24 -7.48
C PRO A 540 -34.76 -31.73 -7.51
N ASN A 541 -35.44 -32.20 -8.57
CA ASN A 541 -35.93 -33.57 -8.73
C ASN A 541 -35.06 -34.44 -9.68
N SER A 542 -34.13 -33.84 -10.43
CA SER A 542 -33.31 -34.55 -11.41
C SER A 542 -32.45 -35.60 -10.73
N GLN A 543 -32.61 -36.86 -11.17
CA GLN A 543 -31.81 -37.98 -10.69
C GLN A 543 -30.31 -37.85 -11.07
N ASN A 544 -29.95 -36.89 -11.93
CA ASN A 544 -28.61 -36.72 -12.53
C ASN A 544 -27.84 -35.47 -12.03
N GLN A 545 -28.18 -34.88 -10.87
CA GLN A 545 -27.43 -33.75 -10.28
C GLN A 545 -25.89 -33.98 -10.13
N GLY A 546 -25.41 -35.22 -10.28
CA GLY A 546 -23.98 -35.56 -10.21
C GLY A 546 -23.15 -35.35 -11.48
N ASP A 547 -23.75 -35.21 -12.68
CA ASP A 547 -23.00 -35.15 -13.96
C ASP A 547 -23.04 -33.78 -14.66
N TRP A 548 -24.06 -32.94 -14.42
CA TRP A 548 -24.23 -31.63 -15.08
C TRP A 548 -23.08 -30.65 -14.88
N THR A 549 -22.38 -30.73 -13.74
CA THR A 549 -21.19 -29.92 -13.46
C THR A 549 -19.90 -30.51 -14.02
N GLY A 550 -19.95 -31.71 -14.62
CA GLY A 550 -18.77 -32.45 -15.08
C GLY A 550 -18.13 -31.92 -16.37
N ASN A 551 -18.88 -31.15 -17.17
CA ASN A 551 -18.44 -30.67 -18.49
C ASN A 551 -17.99 -29.21 -18.52
N ILE A 552 -18.33 -28.40 -17.50
CA ILE A 552 -17.86 -27.01 -17.39
C ILE A 552 -16.37 -27.03 -17.02
N LYS A 553 -15.51 -26.97 -18.03
CA LYS A 553 -14.09 -26.65 -17.85
C LYS A 553 -13.98 -25.13 -17.72
N PRO A 554 -13.21 -24.61 -16.75
CA PRO A 554 -12.91 -23.18 -16.72
C PRO A 554 -12.06 -22.82 -17.94
N GLY A 555 -12.59 -21.91 -18.77
CA GLY A 555 -11.86 -21.30 -19.88
C GLY A 555 -10.69 -20.45 -19.39
N THR A 556 -9.72 -20.24 -20.27
CA THR A 556 -8.46 -19.54 -19.94
C THR A 556 -8.44 -18.07 -20.31
N SER A 557 -9.48 -17.58 -21.01
CA SER A 557 -9.64 -16.15 -21.35
C SER A 557 -9.95 -15.25 -20.14
N GLY A 558 -10.55 -15.80 -19.08
CA GLY A 558 -11.15 -15.01 -18.00
C GLY A 558 -12.53 -14.41 -18.32
N VAL A 559 -13.06 -14.68 -19.52
CA VAL A 559 -14.46 -14.36 -19.86
C VAL A 559 -15.38 -15.41 -19.26
N HIS A 560 -16.43 -14.96 -18.59
CA HIS A 560 -17.48 -15.80 -17.99
C HIS A 560 -18.82 -15.54 -18.68
N ILE A 561 -19.62 -16.59 -18.89
CA ILE A 561 -20.97 -16.49 -19.48
C ILE A 561 -22.03 -17.23 -18.65
N GLU A 562 -23.31 -16.86 -18.79
CA GLU A 562 -24.43 -17.53 -18.09
C GLU A 562 -25.26 -18.44 -19.00
N VAL A 563 -25.37 -19.71 -18.60
CA VAL A 563 -26.12 -20.74 -19.32
C VAL A 563 -27.40 -21.09 -18.55
N ALA A 564 -28.55 -20.96 -19.22
CA ALA A 564 -29.82 -21.50 -18.75
C ALA A 564 -30.00 -22.96 -19.23
N GLY A 565 -31.14 -23.57 -18.91
CA GLY A 565 -31.64 -24.73 -19.65
C GLY A 565 -31.04 -26.10 -19.31
N ASP A 566 -31.81 -27.13 -19.70
CA ASP A 566 -31.44 -28.55 -19.72
C ASP A 566 -30.85 -28.90 -21.09
N PHE A 567 -29.83 -28.17 -21.51
CA PHE A 567 -29.15 -28.43 -22.77
C PHE A 567 -28.28 -29.67 -22.63
N ASP A 568 -28.52 -30.67 -23.47
CA ASP A 568 -27.59 -31.78 -23.62
C ASP A 568 -26.21 -31.24 -24.05
N GLY A 569 -25.15 -31.96 -23.66
CA GLY A 569 -23.78 -31.44 -23.62
C GLY A 569 -23.11 -31.15 -24.96
N ASP A 570 -23.89 -31.10 -26.05
CA ASP A 570 -23.47 -31.04 -27.45
C ASP A 570 -23.91 -29.70 -28.13
N VAL A 571 -24.38 -28.70 -27.37
CA VAL A 571 -25.12 -27.51 -27.88
C VAL A 571 -24.32 -26.18 -27.88
N TRP A 572 -23.07 -26.17 -27.39
CA TRP A 572 -22.27 -24.94 -27.25
C TRP A 572 -21.18 -24.82 -28.32
N ASP A 573 -21.36 -23.89 -29.26
CA ASP A 573 -20.35 -23.45 -30.22
C ASP A 573 -19.75 -22.07 -29.81
N ASP A 574 -18.92 -21.47 -30.66
CA ASP A 574 -18.17 -20.24 -30.37
C ASP A 574 -19.04 -19.03 -29.98
N LEU A 575 -18.59 -18.30 -28.95
CA LEU A 575 -19.05 -16.95 -28.62
C LEU A 575 -18.71 -15.98 -29.76
N ALA A 576 -19.70 -15.19 -30.19
CA ALA A 576 -19.60 -14.30 -31.35
C ALA A 576 -19.51 -12.82 -30.91
N ASN A 577 -19.98 -11.89 -31.73
CA ASN A 577 -19.78 -10.45 -31.53
C ASN A 577 -20.48 -9.90 -30.27
N VAL A 578 -20.00 -8.76 -29.76
CA VAL A 578 -20.76 -7.99 -28.75
C VAL A 578 -21.91 -7.26 -29.43
N CYS A 579 -23.07 -7.22 -28.79
CA CYS A 579 -24.26 -6.58 -29.36
C CYS A 579 -24.17 -5.05 -29.22
N LEU A 580 -23.45 -4.41 -30.14
CA LEU A 580 -23.14 -2.98 -30.13
C LEU A 580 -23.12 -2.41 -31.56
N LYS A 581 -24.05 -1.48 -31.82
CA LYS A 581 -24.21 -0.80 -33.12
C LYS A 581 -23.93 0.69 -33.00
N ALA A 582 -23.56 1.33 -34.12
CA ALA A 582 -23.31 2.76 -34.22
C ALA A 582 -24.06 3.35 -35.43
N PHE A 583 -24.75 4.47 -35.23
CA PHE A 583 -25.62 5.09 -36.24
C PHE A 583 -25.07 6.46 -36.67
N THR A 584 -24.94 6.66 -37.98
CA THR A 584 -24.36 7.90 -38.55
C THR A 584 -25.29 8.53 -39.58
N THR A 585 -25.06 9.80 -39.88
CA THR A 585 -25.67 10.52 -41.02
C THR A 585 -24.59 10.97 -42.00
N GLU A 586 -24.89 10.98 -43.30
CA GLU A 586 -23.99 11.45 -44.36
C GLU A 586 -23.53 12.89 -44.10
N GLY A 587 -22.23 13.13 -44.26
CA GLY A 587 -21.61 14.42 -44.09
C GLY A 587 -21.17 14.72 -42.65
N ASN A 588 -20.12 15.53 -42.55
CA ASN A 588 -19.64 16.09 -41.29
C ASN A 588 -20.43 17.37 -40.93
N GLU A 589 -20.89 17.49 -39.69
CA GLU A 589 -21.64 18.64 -39.19
C GLU A 589 -20.73 19.68 -38.50
N ASP A 590 -20.98 20.97 -38.76
CA ASP A 590 -20.31 22.09 -38.06
C ASP A 590 -20.59 22.11 -36.54
N SER A 591 -21.66 21.45 -36.08
CA SER A 591 -22.05 21.31 -34.66
C SER A 591 -21.47 20.08 -33.97
N ALA A 592 -20.99 19.10 -34.72
CA ALA A 592 -20.39 17.89 -34.19
C ALA A 592 -18.91 18.12 -33.85
N ILE A 593 -18.40 17.38 -32.87
CA ILE A 593 -17.01 17.49 -32.46
C ILE A 593 -16.10 16.71 -33.41
N THR A 594 -14.95 17.28 -33.75
CA THR A 594 -13.84 16.53 -34.37
C THR A 594 -12.76 16.34 -33.29
N PRO A 595 -12.50 15.11 -32.83
CA PRO A 595 -11.55 14.88 -31.74
C PRO A 595 -10.15 15.37 -32.09
N ALA A 596 -9.53 16.12 -31.16
CA ALA A 596 -8.22 16.69 -31.39
C ALA A 596 -7.13 15.60 -31.34
N GLU A 597 -6.18 15.65 -32.28
CA GLU A 597 -5.08 14.68 -32.34
C GLU A 597 -4.18 14.81 -31.09
N ALA A 598 -4.27 13.83 -30.19
CA ALA A 598 -3.50 13.83 -28.97
C ALA A 598 -2.03 13.47 -29.25
N LYS A 599 -1.12 14.18 -28.59
CA LYS A 599 0.33 13.99 -28.74
C LYS A 599 0.86 13.16 -27.58
N ILE A 600 1.91 12.39 -27.82
CA ILE A 600 2.54 11.54 -26.80
C ILE A 600 3.44 12.37 -25.92
N LEU A 601 3.16 12.33 -24.62
CA LEU A 601 4.05 12.79 -23.57
C LEU A 601 4.78 11.59 -22.96
N THR A 602 6.10 11.67 -22.87
CA THR A 602 6.94 10.73 -22.08
C THR A 602 7.61 11.50 -20.95
N ILE A 603 7.48 10.99 -19.73
CA ILE A 603 8.13 11.52 -18.53
C ILE A 603 9.10 10.45 -18.02
N ASN A 604 10.40 10.67 -18.16
CA ASN A 604 11.42 9.80 -17.59
C ASN A 604 11.88 10.37 -16.26
N TYR A 605 12.09 9.52 -15.25
CA TYR A 605 12.54 9.96 -13.94
C TYR A 605 13.29 8.86 -13.18
N ASP A 606 14.08 9.24 -12.17
CA ASP A 606 14.76 8.25 -11.33
C ASP A 606 13.76 7.52 -10.40
N ALA A 607 13.84 6.19 -10.35
CA ALA A 607 12.92 5.35 -9.58
C ALA A 607 13.06 5.46 -8.05
N SER A 608 13.92 6.34 -7.52
CA SER A 608 13.94 6.70 -6.08
C SER A 608 12.84 7.67 -5.67
N VAL A 609 12.09 8.25 -6.62
CA VAL A 609 10.85 9.01 -6.37
C VAL A 609 9.61 8.30 -6.92
N THR A 610 8.47 8.54 -6.30
CA THR A 610 7.14 8.24 -6.84
C THR A 610 6.67 9.43 -7.69
N LEU A 611 5.90 9.16 -8.73
CA LEU A 611 5.24 10.17 -9.56
C LEU A 611 3.73 10.11 -9.33
N LYS A 612 3.09 11.26 -9.15
CA LYS A 612 1.65 11.45 -9.33
C LYS A 612 1.41 12.48 -10.43
N VAL A 613 0.64 12.11 -11.45
CA VAL A 613 0.17 13.00 -12.52
C VAL A 613 -1.21 13.54 -12.13
N ASN A 614 -1.46 14.83 -12.32
CA ASN A 614 -2.80 15.44 -12.20
C ASN A 614 -3.09 16.28 -13.44
N GLY A 615 -4.31 16.16 -13.97
CA GLY A 615 -4.77 16.80 -15.21
C GLY A 615 -5.14 15.77 -16.28
N SER A 616 -5.71 16.23 -17.38
CA SER A 616 -6.33 15.41 -18.43
C SER A 616 -5.26 14.75 -19.32
N ALA A 617 -4.96 13.47 -19.07
CA ALA A 617 -4.06 12.66 -19.89
C ALA A 617 -4.49 11.18 -19.88
N ASP A 618 -4.62 10.59 -21.07
CA ASP A 618 -4.93 9.18 -21.21
C ASP A 618 -3.63 8.39 -21.04
N THR A 619 -3.51 7.70 -19.91
CA THR A 619 -2.27 7.03 -19.51
C THR A 619 -2.07 5.76 -20.32
N LEU A 620 -0.92 5.65 -20.99
CA LEU A 620 -0.51 4.47 -21.75
C LEU A 620 0.46 3.58 -20.96
N VAL A 621 1.34 4.19 -20.16
CA VAL A 621 2.30 3.49 -19.30
C VAL A 621 2.44 4.28 -18.01
N ASN A 622 2.38 3.60 -16.87
CA ASN A 622 2.71 4.17 -15.57
C ASN A 622 3.53 3.15 -14.77
N ALA A 623 4.85 3.22 -14.91
CA ALA A 623 5.79 2.28 -14.32
C ALA A 623 6.91 3.04 -13.56
N PRO A 624 7.59 2.41 -12.58
CA PRO A 624 8.68 3.07 -11.86
C PRO A 624 9.78 3.60 -12.79
N GLY A 625 9.87 4.93 -12.89
CA GLY A 625 10.85 5.66 -13.68
C GLY A 625 10.40 6.05 -15.10
N VAL A 626 9.22 5.63 -15.55
CA VAL A 626 8.65 6.08 -16.83
C VAL A 626 7.12 6.20 -16.77
N TYR A 627 6.62 7.35 -17.18
CA TYR A 627 5.22 7.58 -17.48
C TYR A 627 5.06 7.95 -18.94
N MET A 628 4.06 7.38 -19.61
CA MET A 628 3.65 7.76 -20.96
C MET A 628 2.16 8.01 -20.99
N GLY A 629 1.72 9.09 -21.62
CA GLY A 629 0.31 9.41 -21.80
C GLY A 629 0.05 10.17 -23.09
N LYS A 630 -1.16 10.06 -23.61
CA LYS A 630 -1.68 10.93 -24.66
C LYS A 630 -2.25 12.19 -24.02
N VAL A 631 -1.93 13.33 -24.61
CA VAL A 631 -2.36 14.63 -24.11
C VAL A 631 -2.73 15.51 -25.30
N VAL A 632 -3.90 16.15 -25.25
CA VAL A 632 -4.33 17.10 -26.28
C VAL A 632 -3.50 18.39 -26.16
N PRO A 633 -2.98 18.96 -27.27
CA PRO A 633 -2.29 20.25 -27.26
C PRO A 633 -3.06 21.34 -26.49
N GLY A 634 -2.33 22.15 -25.72
CA GLY A 634 -2.91 23.20 -24.86
C GLY A 634 -3.45 22.73 -23.50
N LYS A 635 -3.64 21.43 -23.25
CA LYS A 635 -3.97 20.93 -21.90
C LYS A 635 -2.78 21.07 -20.95
N GLN A 636 -3.06 21.33 -19.67
CA GLN A 636 -2.05 21.51 -18.62
C GLN A 636 -2.02 20.31 -17.68
N LEU A 637 -0.81 19.86 -17.35
CA LEU A 637 -0.53 18.76 -16.43
C LEU A 637 0.36 19.22 -15.29
N THR A 638 0.15 18.66 -14.11
CA THR A 638 0.99 18.86 -12.93
C THR A 638 1.53 17.52 -12.43
N PHE A 639 2.84 17.37 -12.49
CA PHE A 639 3.60 16.22 -12.01
C PHE A 639 4.08 16.51 -10.59
N SER A 640 3.82 15.58 -9.67
CA SER A 640 4.23 15.66 -8.27
C SER A 640 5.16 14.49 -7.95
N PHE A 641 6.38 14.79 -7.50
CA PHE A 641 7.42 13.81 -7.21
C PHE A 641 7.79 13.81 -5.73
N ALA A 642 7.81 12.64 -5.09
CA ALA A 642 8.16 12.48 -3.68
C ALA A 642 9.06 11.24 -3.46
N PRO A 643 10.03 11.24 -2.52
CA PRO A 643 10.91 10.09 -2.29
C PRO A 643 10.13 8.80 -1.94
N VAL A 644 10.47 7.67 -2.58
CA VAL A 644 9.81 6.35 -2.37
C VAL A 644 9.92 5.87 -0.92
N VAL A 645 11.02 6.21 -0.23
CA VAL A 645 11.26 5.83 1.17
C VAL A 645 11.01 7.05 2.06
N PRO A 646 9.99 7.02 2.94
CA PRO A 646 9.72 8.10 3.87
C PRO A 646 10.93 8.46 4.73
N GLY A 647 11.22 9.77 4.87
CA GLY A 647 12.37 10.28 5.62
C GLY A 647 13.67 10.42 4.82
N ARG A 648 13.67 10.12 3.52
CA ARG A 648 14.69 10.60 2.59
C ARG A 648 14.35 11.99 2.07
N GLU A 649 15.36 12.76 1.67
CA GLU A 649 15.20 14.16 1.25
C GLU A 649 15.70 14.39 -0.17
N ILE A 650 14.95 15.21 -0.94
CA ILE A 650 15.39 15.80 -2.21
C ILE A 650 16.42 16.90 -1.91
N THR A 651 17.58 16.83 -2.58
CA THR A 651 18.71 17.79 -2.45
C THR A 651 19.17 18.34 -3.80
N GLY A 652 18.40 18.10 -4.85
CA GLY A 652 18.58 18.67 -6.18
C GLY A 652 17.61 18.05 -7.16
N VAL A 653 17.14 18.86 -8.11
CA VAL A 653 16.29 18.47 -9.23
C VAL A 653 16.86 19.08 -10.51
N SER A 654 16.89 18.32 -11.60
CA SER A 654 17.08 18.86 -12.96
C SER A 654 15.96 18.44 -13.88
N ILE A 655 15.61 19.33 -14.82
CA ILE A 655 14.59 19.12 -15.84
C ILE A 655 15.29 19.23 -17.20
N ASN A 656 15.26 18.17 -18.00
CA ASN A 656 15.99 18.07 -19.27
C ASN A 656 17.50 18.43 -19.13
N GLY A 657 18.11 18.07 -18.00
CA GLY A 657 19.50 18.37 -17.66
C GLY A 657 19.78 19.76 -17.06
N GLU A 658 18.81 20.68 -17.05
CA GLU A 658 18.97 22.01 -16.44
C GLU A 658 18.53 22.00 -14.97
N PRO A 659 19.38 22.43 -14.00
CA PRO A 659 19.07 22.36 -12.58
C PRO A 659 18.06 23.44 -12.14
N THR A 660 17.23 23.10 -11.14
CA THR A 660 16.28 24.03 -10.50
C THR A 660 16.38 24.00 -8.98
N ASP A 661 16.22 25.18 -8.35
CA ASP A 661 16.16 25.36 -6.90
C ASP A 661 14.71 25.36 -6.36
N ASP A 662 13.69 25.30 -7.24
CA ASP A 662 12.27 25.39 -6.87
C ASP A 662 11.69 24.02 -6.46
N TYR A 663 12.19 23.47 -5.36
CA TYR A 663 11.72 22.21 -4.78
C TYR A 663 11.69 22.25 -3.24
N SER A 664 10.90 21.37 -2.64
CA SER A 664 10.97 21.10 -1.19
C SER A 664 11.61 19.74 -0.93
N GLN A 665 12.13 19.54 0.28
CA GLN A 665 12.82 18.30 0.68
C GLN A 665 11.97 17.02 0.47
N ASN A 666 10.64 17.12 0.54
CA ASN A 666 9.74 15.96 0.50
C ASN A 666 8.86 15.92 -0.76
N LEU A 667 8.85 16.99 -1.56
CA LEU A 667 7.96 17.15 -2.70
C LEU A 667 8.53 18.15 -3.71
N PHE A 668 8.60 17.74 -4.96
CA PHE A 668 8.78 18.61 -6.11
C PHE A 668 7.50 18.59 -6.97
N THR A 669 7.09 19.75 -7.49
CA THR A 669 5.92 19.87 -8.36
C THR A 669 6.26 20.67 -9.60
N TYR A 670 6.00 20.11 -10.78
CA TYR A 670 6.20 20.78 -12.06
C TYR A 670 4.89 20.86 -12.84
N THR A 671 4.54 22.05 -13.32
CA THR A 671 3.33 22.27 -14.13
C THR A 671 3.74 22.65 -15.54
N TRP A 672 3.14 22.00 -16.53
CA TRP A 672 3.51 22.07 -17.94
C TRP A 672 2.29 21.99 -18.84
N THR A 673 2.40 22.50 -20.06
CA THR A 673 1.30 22.56 -21.03
C THR A 673 1.71 21.90 -22.33
N MET A 674 0.86 21.01 -22.86
CA MET A 674 1.15 20.21 -24.05
C MET A 674 1.32 21.09 -25.30
N GLY A 675 2.37 20.82 -26.08
CA GLY A 675 2.58 21.43 -27.39
C GLY A 675 1.99 20.60 -28.54
N GLU A 676 2.19 21.06 -29.77
CA GLU A 676 1.73 20.40 -31.01
C GLU A 676 2.55 19.14 -31.41
N GLU A 677 3.62 18.85 -30.67
CA GLU A 677 4.63 17.82 -30.97
C GLU A 677 4.74 16.82 -29.81
N ASN A 678 5.04 15.55 -30.14
CA ASN A 678 5.37 14.55 -29.13
C ASN A 678 6.56 15.02 -28.29
N THR A 679 6.44 14.97 -26.96
CA THR A 679 7.40 15.57 -26.04
C THR A 679 7.94 14.55 -25.05
N SER A 680 9.26 14.55 -24.83
CA SER A 680 9.89 13.85 -23.70
C SER A 680 10.35 14.90 -22.68
N ILE A 681 10.15 14.62 -21.39
CA ILE A 681 10.66 15.43 -20.29
C ILE A 681 11.40 14.49 -19.31
N ASP A 682 12.67 14.78 -19.08
CA ASP A 682 13.54 14.00 -18.21
C ASP A 682 13.70 14.73 -16.86
N PHE A 683 13.46 14.04 -15.75
CA PHE A 683 13.63 14.56 -14.39
C PHE A 683 14.67 13.75 -13.61
N ASP A 684 15.82 14.35 -13.30
CA ASP A 684 16.80 13.75 -12.40
C ASP A 684 16.60 14.25 -10.96
N PHE A 685 16.68 13.34 -10.00
CA PHE A 685 16.54 13.65 -8.58
C PHE A 685 17.80 13.24 -7.82
N ARG A 686 18.34 14.14 -6.99
CA ARG A 686 19.36 13.79 -6.00
C ARG A 686 18.71 13.56 -4.64
N ILE A 687 18.55 12.29 -4.28
CA ILE A 687 17.98 11.88 -2.99
C ILE A 687 19.09 11.50 -2.00
N VAL A 688 19.00 12.00 -0.76
CA VAL A 688 19.89 11.61 0.36
C VAL A 688 19.12 10.98 1.52
N ASN A 689 19.83 10.21 2.33
CA ASN A 689 19.31 9.52 3.51
C ASN A 689 19.94 10.10 4.80
N LYS A 690 19.19 10.96 5.50
CA LYS A 690 19.57 11.49 6.81
C LYS A 690 18.99 10.72 7.99
N ILE A 691 18.19 9.67 7.76
CA ILE A 691 17.49 8.92 8.83
C ILE A 691 18.49 8.40 9.87
N THR A 692 19.57 7.78 9.40
CA THR A 692 20.62 7.22 10.27
C THR A 692 21.39 8.30 11.04
N LEU A 693 21.69 9.43 10.39
CA LEU A 693 22.35 10.59 11.03
C LEU A 693 21.46 11.19 12.12
N ASN A 694 20.19 11.43 11.83
CA ASN A 694 19.23 12.00 12.78
C ASN A 694 19.00 11.08 13.99
N ALA A 695 18.93 9.76 13.77
CA ALA A 695 18.85 8.78 14.85
C ALA A 695 20.14 8.74 15.71
N ALA A 696 21.33 8.80 15.08
CA ALA A 696 22.60 8.85 15.79
C ALA A 696 22.77 10.16 16.58
N LEU A 697 22.33 11.30 16.03
CA LEU A 697 22.28 12.58 16.73
C LEU A 697 21.40 12.53 17.97
N GLN A 698 20.23 11.89 17.90
CA GLN A 698 19.38 11.70 19.06
C GLN A 698 20.09 10.86 20.13
N LEU A 699 20.66 9.71 19.76
CA LEU A 699 21.39 8.85 20.68
C LEU A 699 22.60 9.54 21.31
N ALA A 700 23.35 10.32 20.54
CA ALA A 700 24.49 11.11 21.05
C ALA A 700 24.04 12.18 22.06
N LYS A 701 22.94 12.90 21.78
CA LYS A 701 22.32 13.88 22.70
C LYS A 701 21.66 13.26 23.94
N GLU A 702 21.36 11.96 23.91
CA GLU A 702 20.94 11.19 25.07
C GLU A 702 22.16 10.73 25.89
N ALA A 703 23.25 10.30 25.22
CA ALA A 703 24.51 9.92 25.85
C ALA A 703 25.22 11.11 26.53
N GLN A 704 25.20 12.30 25.93
CA GLN A 704 25.69 13.58 26.50
C GLN A 704 25.02 13.98 27.83
N LYS A 705 23.98 13.25 28.27
CA LYS A 705 23.20 13.51 29.49
C LYS A 705 23.23 12.34 30.47
N SER A 706 24.09 11.34 30.24
CA SER A 706 24.17 10.16 31.09
C SER A 706 25.40 10.18 31.99
N ASP A 707 25.32 9.46 33.10
CA ASP A 707 26.43 9.29 34.05
C ASP A 707 27.71 8.76 33.33
N GLU A 708 27.58 8.04 32.21
CA GLU A 708 28.72 7.61 31.39
C GLU A 708 29.44 8.74 30.64
N TYR A 709 28.81 9.88 30.41
CA TYR A 709 29.46 11.09 29.90
C TYR A 709 30.20 11.82 31.02
N ASP A 710 29.56 12.02 32.17
CA ASP A 710 30.16 12.67 33.34
C ASP A 710 31.38 11.90 33.87
N GLU A 711 31.40 10.56 33.75
CA GLU A 711 32.54 9.69 34.12
C GLU A 711 33.62 9.55 33.03
N ALA A 712 33.43 10.11 31.83
CA ALA A 712 34.41 10.00 30.72
C ALA A 712 35.61 10.94 30.89
N LEU A 713 36.68 10.70 30.13
CA LEU A 713 37.82 11.63 30.01
C LEU A 713 37.39 12.97 29.39
N SER A 714 38.08 14.07 29.71
CA SER A 714 37.73 15.41 29.20
C SER A 714 37.84 15.51 27.67
N ASP A 715 38.92 14.99 27.08
CA ASP A 715 39.10 14.85 25.62
C ASP A 715 37.94 14.08 24.95
N VAL A 716 37.34 13.12 25.66
CA VAL A 716 36.21 12.30 25.16
C VAL A 716 34.89 13.07 25.19
N GLN A 717 34.68 13.87 26.24
CA GLN A 717 33.55 14.80 26.34
C GLN A 717 33.60 15.84 25.21
N GLU A 718 34.73 16.50 25.01
CA GLU A 718 34.92 17.48 23.92
C GLU A 718 34.72 16.85 22.54
N ALA A 719 35.19 15.62 22.32
CA ALA A 719 34.99 14.90 21.07
C ALA A 719 33.51 14.60 20.77
N LEU A 720 32.71 14.26 21.79
CA LEU A 720 31.27 14.04 21.63
C LEU A 720 30.53 15.34 21.31
N ASP A 721 30.83 16.43 22.04
CA ASP A 721 30.21 17.74 21.82
C ASP A 721 30.49 18.28 20.42
N LEU A 722 31.74 18.13 19.95
CA LEU A 722 32.14 18.49 18.59
C LEU A 722 31.42 17.63 17.53
N ALA A 723 31.27 16.32 17.77
CA ALA A 723 30.57 15.42 16.87
C ALA A 723 29.06 15.73 16.79
N ILE A 724 28.42 16.05 17.93
CA ILE A 724 27.02 16.53 17.98
C ILE A 724 26.87 17.81 17.18
N SER A 725 27.72 18.82 17.41
CA SER A 725 27.66 20.09 16.69
C SER A 725 27.85 19.94 15.16
N ASN A 726 28.81 19.10 14.74
CA ASN A 726 29.00 18.81 13.32
C ASN A 726 27.80 18.07 12.71
N GLY A 727 27.27 17.06 13.40
CA GLY A 727 26.10 16.32 12.94
C GLY A 727 24.87 17.21 12.79
N GLU A 728 24.58 18.09 13.75
CA GLU A 728 23.47 19.05 13.66
C GLU A 728 23.58 19.95 12.43
N LYS A 729 24.79 20.45 12.15
CA LYS A 729 25.08 21.30 10.99
C LYS A 729 24.83 20.57 9.67
N ILE A 730 25.25 19.31 9.56
CA ILE A 730 25.03 18.50 8.35
C ILE A 730 23.57 18.07 8.20
N ALA A 731 22.89 17.72 9.30
CA ALA A 731 21.47 17.41 9.30
C ALA A 731 20.61 18.60 8.81
N ALA A 732 20.92 19.80 9.26
CA ALA A 732 20.24 21.04 8.87
C ALA A 732 20.58 21.53 7.44
N SER A 733 21.62 21.01 6.80
CA SER A 733 22.04 21.42 5.46
C SER A 733 21.09 20.91 4.38
N THR A 734 20.57 21.79 3.54
CA THR A 734 19.71 21.44 2.38
C THR A 734 20.49 20.91 1.18
N THR A 735 21.83 21.05 1.18
CA THR A 735 22.72 20.68 0.06
C THR A 735 23.78 19.64 0.45
N ALA A 736 23.68 19.04 1.64
CA ALA A 736 24.65 18.03 2.08
C ALA A 736 24.60 16.79 1.17
N THR A 737 25.77 16.31 0.79
CA THR A 737 25.97 15.06 0.05
C THR A 737 25.80 13.85 0.98
N GLN A 738 25.56 12.66 0.41
CA GLN A 738 25.49 11.43 1.21
C GLN A 738 26.83 11.13 1.91
N GLU A 739 27.97 11.47 1.28
CA GLU A 739 29.30 11.30 1.86
C GLU A 739 29.48 12.16 3.13
N GLU A 740 29.09 13.44 3.09
CA GLU A 740 29.11 14.32 4.27
C GLU A 740 28.17 13.84 5.38
N ILE A 741 27.01 13.27 5.02
CA ILE A 741 26.04 12.70 5.96
C ILE A 741 26.59 11.43 6.63
N ASP A 742 27.21 10.55 5.85
CA ASP A 742 27.80 9.29 6.33
C ASP A 742 29.04 9.56 7.19
N ASP A 743 29.89 10.53 6.84
CA ASP A 743 31.03 10.96 7.66
C ASP A 743 30.58 11.63 8.97
N ALA A 744 29.54 12.47 8.95
CA ALA A 744 28.98 13.05 10.16
C ALA A 744 28.37 11.98 11.08
N TRP A 745 27.67 11.00 10.51
CA TRP A 745 27.15 9.85 11.25
C TRP A 745 28.28 9.00 11.87
N LYS A 746 29.35 8.75 11.11
CA LYS A 746 30.50 8.00 11.58
C LYS A 746 31.23 8.72 12.71
N PHE A 747 31.44 10.03 12.58
CA PHE A 747 32.09 10.84 13.62
C PHE A 747 31.30 10.83 14.94
N LEU A 748 29.97 10.96 14.87
CA LEU A 748 29.07 10.76 16.01
C LEU A 748 29.21 9.36 16.64
N PHE A 749 29.23 8.31 15.82
CA PHE A 749 29.33 6.94 16.30
C PHE A 749 30.67 6.65 16.98
N ASP A 750 31.78 7.12 16.41
CA ASP A 750 33.12 6.97 16.98
C ASP A 750 33.26 7.73 18.31
N ALA A 751 32.70 8.95 18.40
CA ALA A 751 32.69 9.72 19.65
C ALA A 751 31.81 9.09 20.74
N VAL A 752 30.62 8.58 20.40
CA VAL A 752 29.79 7.82 21.36
C VAL A 752 30.47 6.53 21.82
N GLN A 753 31.29 5.87 20.99
CA GLN A 753 32.11 4.74 21.45
C GLN A 753 33.25 5.15 22.39
N ALA A 754 33.75 6.39 22.31
CA ALA A 754 34.83 6.85 23.17
C ALA A 754 34.41 6.98 24.64
N LEU A 755 33.11 7.14 24.95
CA LEU A 755 32.53 7.16 26.31
C LEU A 755 32.82 5.90 27.17
N GLN A 756 33.38 4.84 26.58
CA GLN A 756 33.90 3.70 27.35
C GLN A 756 35.21 4.00 28.09
N PHE A 757 35.93 5.05 27.69
CA PHE A 757 37.18 5.50 28.32
C PHE A 757 36.84 6.44 29.48
N LYS A 758 36.70 5.82 30.66
CA LYS A 758 36.34 6.48 31.90
C LYS A 758 37.55 6.88 32.71
N ASN A 759 37.37 7.93 33.51
CA ASN A 759 38.31 8.33 34.52
C ASN A 759 38.54 7.22 35.55
N GLY A 760 39.81 6.94 35.84
CA GLY A 760 40.19 5.90 36.80
C GLY A 760 40.09 6.37 38.25
N ASN A 761 40.10 5.41 39.16
CA ASN A 761 39.98 5.67 40.60
C ASN A 761 41.31 6.15 41.19
N MET A 762 41.37 7.44 41.51
CA MET A 762 42.53 8.13 42.08
C MET A 762 42.84 7.76 43.55
N ALA A 763 41.94 7.09 44.29
CA ALA A 763 42.10 6.86 45.72
C ALA A 763 43.37 6.07 46.11
N GLY A 764 43.89 5.24 45.20
CA GLY A 764 45.17 4.55 45.40
C GLY A 764 46.37 5.50 45.31
N LEU A 765 46.35 6.42 44.35
CA LEU A 765 47.37 7.44 44.15
C LEU A 765 47.37 8.46 45.29
N GLU A 766 46.20 8.94 45.69
CA GLU A 766 45.99 9.84 46.83
C GLU A 766 46.57 9.25 48.12
N ALA A 767 46.27 7.98 48.42
CA ALA A 767 46.80 7.32 49.62
C ALA A 767 48.33 7.17 49.64
N VAL A 768 48.96 6.99 48.47
CA VAL A 768 50.44 6.89 48.38
C VAL A 768 51.09 8.29 48.39
N LEU A 769 50.44 9.30 47.83
CA LEU A 769 50.81 10.72 47.95
C LEU A 769 50.76 11.20 49.40
N ASP A 770 49.71 10.85 50.16
CA ASP A 770 49.61 11.13 51.59
C ASP A 770 50.78 10.53 52.38
N ILE A 771 51.17 9.28 52.06
CA ILE A 771 52.35 8.65 52.66
C ILE A 771 53.61 9.45 52.30
N ALA A 772 53.84 9.77 51.02
CA ALA A 772 55.00 10.54 50.57
C ALA A 772 55.10 11.92 51.24
N ASN A 773 53.97 12.61 51.40
CA ASN A 773 53.85 13.90 52.05
C ASN A 773 54.00 13.84 53.59
N SER A 774 53.86 12.66 54.20
CA SER A 774 54.00 12.48 55.65
C SER A 774 55.43 12.18 56.13
N LEU A 775 56.35 11.85 55.21
CA LEU A 775 57.74 11.54 55.54
C LEU A 775 58.55 12.82 55.81
N ASN A 776 59.64 12.69 56.59
CA ASN A 776 60.54 13.78 56.90
C ASN A 776 61.90 13.58 56.21
N GLN A 777 62.35 14.61 55.49
CA GLN A 777 63.63 14.61 54.76
C GLN A 777 64.83 14.22 55.64
N LYS A 778 64.81 14.57 56.94
CA LYS A 778 65.92 14.32 57.88
C LYS A 778 66.16 12.84 58.22
N ASP A 779 65.23 11.95 57.91
CA ASP A 779 65.34 10.52 58.23
C ASP A 779 66.03 9.69 57.11
N PHE A 780 66.30 10.31 55.95
CA PHE A 780 66.77 9.65 54.72
C PHE A 780 67.98 10.36 54.08
N THR A 781 68.67 9.69 53.16
CA THR A 781 69.77 10.31 52.39
C THR A 781 69.23 11.30 51.35
N GLN A 782 69.94 12.41 51.15
CA GLN A 782 69.51 13.50 50.26
C GLN A 782 69.25 13.05 48.81
N ASP A 783 70.06 12.13 48.28
CA ASP A 783 69.90 11.63 46.91
C ASP A 783 68.63 10.79 46.73
N SER A 784 68.33 9.90 47.70
CA SER A 784 67.10 9.09 47.65
C SER A 784 65.84 9.95 47.86
N TRP A 785 65.93 10.96 48.72
CA TRP A 785 64.85 11.93 48.93
C TRP A 785 64.53 12.75 47.66
N ASN A 786 65.56 13.28 47.00
CA ASN A 786 65.39 14.06 45.77
C ASN A 786 64.75 13.25 44.64
N ALA A 787 65.10 11.96 44.52
CA ALA A 787 64.51 11.06 43.53
C ALA A 787 63.00 10.81 43.80
N MET A 788 62.61 10.67 45.07
CA MET A 788 61.20 10.50 45.46
C MET A 788 60.36 11.75 45.21
N VAL A 789 60.89 12.94 45.51
CA VAL A 789 60.19 14.23 45.30
C VAL A 789 59.78 14.44 43.83
N VAL A 790 60.61 14.06 42.86
CA VAL A 790 60.27 14.18 41.42
C VAL A 790 59.03 13.36 41.08
N VAL A 791 59.01 12.09 41.47
CA VAL A 791 57.87 11.18 41.18
C VAL A 791 56.62 11.60 41.96
N ARG A 792 56.77 12.14 43.16
CA ARG A 792 55.67 12.71 43.96
C ARG A 792 55.04 13.91 43.26
N ASP A 793 55.83 14.81 42.70
CA ASP A 793 55.29 16.00 42.04
C ASP A 793 54.59 15.66 40.71
N GLU A 794 55.08 14.65 39.98
CA GLU A 794 54.38 14.06 38.82
C GLU A 794 53.07 13.38 39.23
N ALA A 795 53.06 12.62 40.32
CA ALA A 795 51.87 12.00 40.89
C ALA A 795 50.83 13.03 41.37
N GLN A 796 51.27 14.11 42.02
CA GLN A 796 50.38 15.19 42.48
C GLN A 796 49.72 15.90 41.29
N ALA A 797 50.47 16.17 40.22
CA ALA A 797 49.91 16.77 39.01
C ALA A 797 48.85 15.88 38.33
N MET A 798 49.03 14.55 38.36
CA MET A 798 48.02 13.60 37.89
C MET A 798 46.76 13.59 38.78
N LEU A 799 46.92 13.61 40.10
CA LEU A 799 45.80 13.68 41.05
C LEU A 799 45.01 14.99 40.91
N ASP A 800 45.69 16.12 40.78
CA ASP A 800 45.08 17.45 40.62
C ASP A 800 44.32 17.59 39.29
N GLY A 801 44.78 16.90 38.23
CA GLY A 801 44.13 16.90 36.92
C GLY A 801 42.82 16.11 36.86
N GLN A 802 42.68 15.05 37.67
CA GLN A 802 41.53 14.13 37.70
C GLN A 802 41.12 13.53 36.32
N ASP A 803 42.01 13.58 35.33
CA ASP A 803 41.74 13.17 33.95
C ASP A 803 42.80 12.16 33.47
N SER A 804 42.62 10.87 33.80
CA SER A 804 43.59 9.80 33.51
C SER A 804 42.94 8.40 33.53
N LEU A 805 43.46 7.48 32.72
CA LEU A 805 43.00 6.10 32.70
C LEU A 805 43.50 5.34 33.95
N GLN A 806 42.74 4.35 34.42
CA GLN A 806 43.13 3.52 35.57
C GLN A 806 44.54 2.93 35.43
N GLN A 807 44.96 2.53 34.22
CA GLN A 807 46.32 2.00 34.02
C GLN A 807 47.41 3.05 34.28
N GLU A 808 47.19 4.32 33.88
CA GLU A 808 48.15 5.40 34.06
C GLU A 808 48.25 5.78 35.55
N ILE A 809 47.11 5.79 36.25
CA ILE A 809 47.02 5.97 37.70
C ILE A 809 47.72 4.82 38.42
N ASP A 810 47.51 3.56 38.02
CA ASP A 810 48.17 2.39 38.62
C ASP A 810 49.69 2.43 38.38
N GLU A 811 50.14 2.79 37.17
CA GLU A 811 51.56 2.95 36.84
C GLU A 811 52.21 4.09 37.64
N MET A 812 51.54 5.23 37.81
CA MET A 812 52.02 6.36 38.62
C MET A 812 52.01 6.03 40.12
N THR A 813 50.98 5.35 40.62
CA THR A 813 50.89 4.87 42.01
C THR A 813 52.03 3.90 42.31
N GLN A 814 52.34 2.99 41.37
CA GLN A 814 53.45 2.05 41.51
C GLN A 814 54.81 2.75 41.39
N ALA A 815 54.96 3.76 40.53
CA ALA A 815 56.17 4.55 40.43
C ALA A 815 56.46 5.29 41.75
N LEU A 816 55.46 5.96 42.32
CA LEU A 816 55.60 6.64 43.61
C LEU A 816 55.85 5.65 44.76
N ALA A 817 55.14 4.53 44.79
CA ALA A 817 55.37 3.48 45.78
C ALA A 817 56.78 2.88 45.68
N ASN A 818 57.34 2.71 44.47
CA ASN A 818 58.73 2.29 44.30
C ASN A 818 59.70 3.36 44.82
N ALA A 819 59.49 4.63 44.44
CA ALA A 819 60.33 5.73 44.88
C ALA A 819 60.32 5.92 46.42
N LEU A 820 59.22 5.58 47.09
CA LEU A 820 59.14 5.50 48.56
C LEU A 820 59.87 4.30 49.15
N ASN A 821 59.86 3.14 48.49
CA ASN A 821 60.59 1.94 48.93
C ASN A 821 62.10 2.05 48.69
N ASP A 822 62.53 2.83 47.70
CA ASP A 822 63.94 3.10 47.37
C ASP A 822 64.59 4.18 48.26
N LEU A 823 63.83 4.74 49.23
CA LEU A 823 64.37 5.65 50.24
C LEU A 823 65.38 4.95 51.17
N VAL A 824 66.57 5.53 51.31
CA VAL A 824 67.66 4.96 52.12
C VAL A 824 67.73 5.65 53.48
N PRO A 825 67.55 4.93 54.61
CA PRO A 825 67.67 5.51 55.95
C PRO A 825 69.09 6.00 56.23
N ALA A 826 69.23 7.15 56.88
CA ALA A 826 70.53 7.68 57.31
C ALA A 826 71.13 6.84 58.45
N THR A 827 72.42 6.47 58.36
CA THR A 827 73.14 5.88 59.51
C THR A 827 73.54 6.97 60.51
N ALA A 828 73.91 6.60 61.74
CA ALA A 828 74.40 7.58 62.71
C ALA A 828 75.69 8.30 62.24
N LEU A 829 76.48 7.68 61.36
CA LEU A 829 77.65 8.34 60.78
C LEU A 829 77.21 9.38 59.73
N ASP A 830 76.22 9.06 58.89
CA ASP A 830 75.63 10.01 57.94
C ASP A 830 74.91 11.16 58.67
N GLN A 831 74.26 10.87 59.80
CA GLN A 831 73.63 11.87 60.67
C GLN A 831 74.68 12.77 61.34
N LEU A 832 75.80 12.21 61.82
CA LEU A 832 76.91 13.02 62.34
C LEU A 832 77.55 13.87 61.24
N GLN A 833 77.66 13.33 60.02
CA GLN A 833 78.23 14.06 58.88
C GLN A 833 77.30 15.19 58.44
N ALA A 834 76.00 14.94 58.26
CA ALA A 834 75.03 15.98 57.92
C ALA A 834 74.93 17.06 59.02
N LEU A 835 75.02 16.67 60.30
CA LEU A 835 75.04 17.61 61.42
C LEU A 835 76.34 18.43 61.48
N ALA A 836 77.49 17.84 61.13
CA ALA A 836 78.74 18.57 61.00
C ALA A 836 78.72 19.53 59.80
N GLU A 837 78.16 19.11 58.65
CA GLU A 837 77.96 19.98 57.48
C GLU A 837 76.99 21.14 57.78
N GLU A 838 75.90 20.89 58.53
CA GLU A 838 74.99 21.93 59.05
C GLU A 838 75.73 22.88 60.02
N ALA A 839 76.55 22.34 60.93
CA ALA A 839 77.38 23.13 61.86
C ALA A 839 78.43 24.00 61.15
N HIS A 840 79.11 23.49 60.13
CA HIS A 840 80.07 24.24 59.30
C HIS A 840 79.42 25.36 58.49
N SER A 841 78.09 25.38 58.35
CA SER A 841 77.38 26.48 57.69
C SER A 841 77.29 27.75 58.55
N TYR A 842 77.40 27.64 59.88
CA TYR A 842 77.27 28.76 60.81
C TYR A 842 78.49 29.68 60.78
N GLN A 843 78.29 30.95 60.42
CA GLN A 843 79.36 31.96 60.36
C GLN A 843 79.53 32.65 61.71
N ALA A 844 80.76 32.85 62.17
CA ALA A 844 81.05 33.40 63.50
C ALA A 844 80.52 34.84 63.70
N GLU A 845 80.43 35.60 62.63
CA GLU A 845 79.88 36.96 62.59
C GLU A 845 78.37 37.06 62.87
N ASP A 846 77.61 35.98 62.66
CA ASP A 846 76.15 35.97 62.88
C ASP A 846 75.78 35.63 64.34
N TYR A 847 76.74 35.16 65.15
CA TYR A 847 76.52 34.62 66.49
C TYR A 847 77.32 35.34 67.59
N ILE A 848 76.78 35.34 68.81
CA ILE A 848 77.40 35.94 69.99
C ILE A 848 78.65 35.13 70.34
N GLN A 849 79.81 35.80 70.23
CA GLN A 849 81.13 35.28 70.56
C GLN A 849 81.34 35.19 72.08
N ASP A 850 80.61 34.28 72.72
CA ASP A 850 80.74 33.93 74.14
C ASP A 850 81.28 32.52 74.34
N LYS A 851 81.35 32.07 75.60
CA LYS A 851 81.88 30.76 75.97
C LYS A 851 81.13 29.58 75.31
N ASN A 852 79.88 29.75 74.90
CA ASN A 852 79.11 28.71 74.22
C ASN A 852 79.56 28.56 72.75
N TRP A 853 80.01 29.64 72.10
CA TRP A 853 80.63 29.58 70.78
C TRP A 853 82.00 28.87 70.84
N GLU A 854 82.83 29.19 71.83
CA GLU A 854 84.10 28.47 72.07
C GLU A 854 83.88 26.95 72.26
N VAL A 855 82.83 26.57 72.99
CA VAL A 855 82.44 25.15 73.19
C VAL A 855 81.90 24.53 71.90
N PHE A 856 81.19 25.28 71.07
CA PHE A 856 80.69 24.80 69.77
C PHE A 856 81.84 24.51 68.79
N GLU A 857 82.81 25.40 68.65
CA GLU A 857 84.00 25.14 67.81
C GLU A 857 84.81 23.93 68.32
N GLU A 858 84.96 23.77 69.64
CA GLU A 858 85.64 22.60 70.24
C GLU A 858 84.88 21.30 69.96
N VAL A 859 83.55 21.30 70.02
CA VAL A 859 82.73 20.10 69.77
C VAL A 859 82.70 19.77 68.28
N LEU A 860 82.58 20.76 67.39
CA LEU A 860 82.63 20.58 65.94
C LEU A 860 83.98 20.00 65.50
N GLY A 861 85.09 20.53 66.01
CA GLY A 861 86.42 19.98 65.75
C GLY A 861 86.61 18.53 66.27
N ARG A 862 85.88 18.13 67.31
CA ARG A 862 85.84 16.71 67.77
C ARG A 862 84.94 15.84 66.89
N ALA A 863 83.84 16.39 66.36
CA ALA A 863 82.99 15.71 65.38
C ALA A 863 83.74 15.44 64.07
N ASP A 864 84.43 16.44 63.51
CA ASP A 864 85.28 16.29 62.32
C ASP A 864 86.36 15.22 62.53
N ALA A 865 87.01 15.23 63.70
CA ALA A 865 88.04 14.23 64.04
C ALA A 865 87.47 12.81 64.16
N LEU A 866 86.20 12.67 64.57
CA LEU A 866 85.52 11.38 64.65
C LEU A 866 85.05 10.89 63.27
N LEU A 867 84.57 11.80 62.42
CA LEU A 867 84.23 11.53 61.01
C LEU A 867 85.45 11.15 60.17
N ALA A 868 86.62 11.71 60.48
CA ALA A 868 87.90 11.35 59.85
C ALA A 868 88.52 10.02 60.37
N SER A 869 87.90 9.36 61.34
CA SER A 869 88.35 8.06 61.86
C SER A 869 88.04 6.93 60.88
N THR A 870 88.93 5.94 60.78
CA THR A 870 88.77 4.81 59.84
C THR A 870 87.76 3.75 60.30
N ASP A 871 87.37 3.75 61.58
CA ASP A 871 86.39 2.82 62.17
C ASP A 871 85.88 3.39 63.53
N PRO A 872 85.06 4.46 63.53
CA PRO A 872 84.55 5.07 64.76
C PRO A 872 83.47 4.20 65.39
N SER A 873 83.46 4.09 66.73
CA SER A 873 82.46 3.24 67.40
C SER A 873 81.06 3.87 67.37
N GLN A 874 80.04 3.03 67.22
CA GLN A 874 78.64 3.47 67.20
C GLN A 874 78.24 4.27 68.45
N GLU A 875 78.81 3.94 69.62
CA GLU A 875 78.56 4.63 70.88
C GLU A 875 79.21 6.04 70.88
N ASP A 876 80.45 6.16 70.39
CA ASP A 876 81.14 7.45 70.24
C ASP A 876 80.45 8.36 69.22
N VAL A 877 80.03 7.82 68.07
CA VAL A 877 79.31 8.58 67.02
C VAL A 877 77.98 9.09 67.54
N THR A 878 77.22 8.25 68.24
CA THR A 878 75.92 8.65 68.83
C THR A 878 76.10 9.68 69.94
N ALA A 879 77.13 9.54 70.79
CA ALA A 879 77.47 10.54 71.79
C ALA A 879 77.86 11.88 71.15
N MET A 880 78.66 11.85 70.07
CA MET A 880 79.10 13.04 69.36
C MET A 880 77.95 13.76 68.64
N ILE A 881 76.97 13.05 68.09
CA ILE A 881 75.72 13.66 67.57
C ILE A 881 75.03 14.45 68.68
N VAL A 882 74.88 13.86 69.87
CA VAL A 882 74.21 14.52 71.01
C VAL A 882 75.03 15.71 71.51
N GLU A 883 76.35 15.59 71.62
CA GLU A 883 77.23 16.69 72.01
C GLU A 883 77.19 17.83 71.00
N LEU A 884 77.32 17.56 69.69
CA LEU A 884 77.31 18.57 68.63
C LEU A 884 75.93 19.23 68.51
N THR A 885 74.84 18.47 68.53
CA THR A 885 73.47 19.02 68.54
C THR A 885 73.27 19.92 69.76
N THR A 886 73.75 19.50 70.93
CA THR A 886 73.66 20.30 72.15
C THR A 886 74.49 21.58 72.05
N ALA A 887 75.67 21.54 71.43
CA ALA A 887 76.51 22.72 71.23
C ALA A 887 75.87 23.71 70.23
N MET A 888 75.37 23.20 69.09
CA MET A 888 74.60 23.96 68.09
C MET A 888 73.33 24.60 68.67
N ALA A 889 72.70 23.96 69.66
CA ALA A 889 71.52 24.50 70.35
C ALA A 889 71.85 25.53 71.45
N ASN A 890 73.10 25.64 71.88
CA ASN A 890 73.52 26.56 72.95
C ASN A 890 74.20 27.85 72.44
N ILE A 891 74.70 27.87 71.20
CA ILE A 891 75.10 29.11 70.52
C ILE A 891 73.87 29.99 70.24
N ARG A 892 74.08 31.31 70.19
CA ARG A 892 73.00 32.30 70.06
C ARG A 892 73.34 33.29 68.97
N LEU A 893 72.39 33.55 68.07
CA LEU A 893 72.51 34.62 67.08
C LEU A 893 72.68 35.98 67.75
N ILE A 894 73.38 36.90 67.10
CA ILE A 894 73.38 38.32 67.48
C ILE A 894 71.97 38.88 67.19
N PRO A 895 71.25 39.44 68.18
CA PRO A 895 69.91 39.96 67.94
C PRO A 895 69.94 41.23 67.07
N ASP A 896 68.98 41.36 66.16
CA ASP A 896 68.77 42.57 65.38
C ASP A 896 68.12 43.65 66.24
N THR A 897 68.95 44.56 66.75
CA THR A 897 68.53 45.68 67.59
C THR A 897 67.98 46.87 66.78
N SER A 898 68.07 46.84 65.44
CA SER A 898 67.82 48.02 64.60
C SER A 898 66.41 48.59 64.79
N LYS A 899 65.37 47.75 64.81
CA LYS A 899 63.98 48.17 65.06
C LYS A 899 63.81 48.83 66.44
N LEU A 900 64.47 48.30 67.47
CA LEU A 900 64.37 48.80 68.84
C LEU A 900 65.12 50.13 69.01
N GLU A 901 66.31 50.25 68.43
CA GLU A 901 67.10 51.50 68.39
C GLU A 901 66.34 52.63 67.67
N ASP A 902 65.72 52.30 66.53
CA ASP A 902 64.94 53.23 65.73
C ASP A 902 63.67 53.69 66.48
N LEU A 903 63.04 52.82 67.28
CA LEU A 903 61.93 53.17 68.17
C LEU A 903 62.39 53.98 69.40
N ILE A 904 63.57 53.72 69.97
CA ILE A 904 64.18 54.55 71.02
C ILE A 904 64.44 55.97 70.48
N ALA A 905 64.95 56.11 69.26
CA ALA A 905 65.14 57.42 68.62
C ALA A 905 63.79 58.13 68.40
N LYS A 906 62.79 57.44 67.82
CA LYS A 906 61.45 57.99 67.54
C LYS A 906 60.62 58.34 68.78
N THR A 907 60.99 57.84 69.96
CA THR A 907 60.32 58.14 71.24
C THR A 907 61.02 59.23 72.06
N GLU A 908 62.11 59.82 71.55
CA GLU A 908 62.81 60.91 72.20
C GLU A 908 61.91 62.15 72.38
N GLY A 909 61.68 62.55 73.63
CA GLY A 909 60.80 63.67 73.98
C GLY A 909 59.31 63.35 74.14
N SER A 910 58.90 62.08 74.06
CA SER A 910 57.52 61.67 74.37
C SER A 910 57.14 61.96 75.83
N THR A 911 55.93 62.46 76.07
CA THR A 911 55.40 62.75 77.42
C THR A 911 54.51 61.65 78.00
N ASP A 912 54.26 60.57 77.25
CA ASP A 912 53.47 59.43 77.75
C ASP A 912 54.28 58.62 78.78
N ALA A 913 53.73 58.42 79.97
CA ALA A 913 54.44 57.78 81.08
C ALA A 913 54.81 56.31 80.81
N LYS A 914 54.03 55.60 79.99
CA LYS A 914 54.28 54.19 79.66
C LYS A 914 55.30 54.08 78.53
N VAL A 915 55.24 54.96 77.53
CA VAL A 915 56.28 55.08 76.48
C VAL A 915 57.63 55.48 77.10
N MET A 916 57.67 56.44 78.04
CA MET A 916 58.91 56.82 78.72
C MET A 916 59.52 55.67 79.55
N ALA A 917 58.69 54.90 80.26
CA ALA A 917 59.16 53.76 81.05
C ALA A 917 59.73 52.63 80.16
N LEU A 918 59.02 52.28 79.08
CA LEU A 918 59.46 51.27 78.12
C LEU A 918 60.69 51.72 77.33
N ARG A 919 60.77 52.98 76.90
CA ARG A 919 61.98 53.56 76.28
C ARG A 919 63.19 53.44 77.19
N LYS A 920 63.02 53.71 78.49
CA LYS A 920 64.10 53.57 79.47
C LYS A 920 64.56 52.10 79.58
N GLN A 921 63.62 51.16 79.67
CA GLN A 921 63.94 49.73 79.71
C GLN A 921 64.64 49.27 78.42
N ALA A 922 64.25 49.79 77.26
CA ALA A 922 64.88 49.50 75.98
C ALA A 922 66.34 49.99 75.93
N ILE A 923 66.62 51.20 76.44
CA ILE A 923 67.99 51.72 76.56
C ILE A 923 68.82 50.88 77.55
N GLU A 924 68.25 50.48 78.69
CA GLU A 924 68.93 49.63 79.67
C GLU A 924 69.20 48.21 79.14
N LEU A 925 68.30 47.66 78.31
CA LEU A 925 68.45 46.36 77.64
C LEU A 925 69.60 46.38 76.61
N LEU A 926 69.64 47.38 75.73
CA LEU A 926 70.71 47.55 74.74
C LEU A 926 72.08 47.82 75.38
N ALA A 927 72.12 48.56 76.50
CA ALA A 927 73.35 48.78 77.24
C ALA A 927 73.86 47.54 78.00
N GLY A 928 73.02 46.51 78.17
CA GLY A 928 73.34 45.29 78.90
C GLY A 928 74.14 44.24 78.12
N GLY A 929 74.16 44.32 76.79
CA GLY A 929 75.02 43.49 75.91
C GLY A 929 74.71 41.98 75.87
N MET A 930 73.61 41.51 76.45
CA MET A 930 73.24 40.07 76.52
C MET A 930 71.73 39.82 76.36
N ALA A 931 71.02 40.65 75.58
CA ALA A 931 69.58 40.49 75.33
C ALA A 931 69.30 39.34 74.32
N SER A 932 68.15 38.68 74.43
CA SER A 932 67.67 37.76 73.38
C SER A 932 66.85 38.48 72.29
N GLN A 933 66.72 37.88 71.11
CA GLN A 933 65.85 38.42 70.05
C GLN A 933 64.39 38.56 70.53
N GLU A 934 63.87 37.58 71.29
CA GLU A 934 62.53 37.66 71.87
C GLU A 934 62.39 38.81 72.88
N GLU A 935 63.42 39.13 73.66
CA GLU A 935 63.40 40.28 74.57
C GLU A 935 63.47 41.62 73.82
N VAL A 936 64.27 41.68 72.75
CA VAL A 936 64.37 42.85 71.86
C VAL A 936 63.05 43.09 71.13
N ASP A 937 62.46 42.06 70.53
CA ASP A 937 61.18 42.13 69.82
C ASP A 937 60.01 42.38 70.77
N ALA A 938 59.95 41.72 71.93
CA ALA A 938 58.91 41.99 72.91
C ALA A 938 58.97 43.43 73.46
N LEU A 939 60.17 44.00 73.66
CA LEU A 939 60.28 45.43 74.00
C LEU A 939 59.98 46.34 72.81
N ALA A 940 60.38 45.99 71.60
CA ALA A 940 60.08 46.76 70.39
C ALA A 940 58.57 46.82 70.17
N ASP A 941 57.88 45.70 70.21
CA ASP A 941 56.44 45.59 70.04
C ASP A 941 55.68 46.18 71.24
N ALA A 942 56.18 46.07 72.48
CA ALA A 942 55.58 46.75 73.63
C ALA A 942 55.72 48.28 73.53
N LEU A 943 56.88 48.77 73.07
CA LEU A 943 57.15 50.21 72.87
C LEU A 943 56.34 50.75 71.69
N GLU A 944 56.29 50.03 70.56
CA GLU A 944 55.49 50.35 69.39
C GLU A 944 53.97 50.31 69.72
N THR A 945 53.53 49.34 70.52
CA THR A 945 52.16 49.25 71.03
C THR A 945 51.84 50.37 72.01
N ALA A 946 52.77 50.76 72.87
CA ALA A 946 52.61 51.92 73.75
C ALA A 946 52.50 53.22 72.93
N MET A 947 53.33 53.40 71.90
CA MET A 947 53.23 54.53 70.96
C MET A 947 51.88 54.54 70.23
N LYS A 948 51.42 53.40 69.71
CA LYS A 948 50.10 53.27 69.04
C LYS A 948 48.91 53.55 69.96
N ASN A 949 49.08 53.36 71.27
CA ASN A 949 48.04 53.59 72.27
C ASN A 949 48.13 54.94 73.01
N ALA A 950 49.21 55.70 72.81
CA ALA A 950 49.45 57.02 73.41
C ALA A 950 48.57 58.14 72.81
N ASN A 951 47.25 57.90 72.69
CA ASN A 951 46.20 58.92 72.58
C ASN A 951 44.74 58.37 72.66
N LYS A 952 44.50 57.19 73.25
CA LYS A 952 43.14 56.60 73.36
C LYS A 952 42.58 56.62 74.81
N PRO A 953 41.36 57.15 75.05
CA PRO A 953 40.74 57.15 76.39
C PRO A 953 40.35 55.75 76.91
N SER A 954 40.19 55.64 78.23
CA SER A 954 40.03 54.37 78.97
C SER A 954 38.59 53.86 79.13
N CYS A 955 38.35 52.58 78.75
CA CYS A 955 37.39 51.62 79.34
C CYS A 955 37.60 50.19 78.74
N GLY A 956 37.17 49.06 79.34
CA GLY A 956 36.83 48.80 80.75
C GLY A 956 35.71 47.78 81.02
N GLY A 957 35.94 46.45 80.95
CA GLY A 957 34.92 45.45 81.34
C GLY A 957 35.19 43.96 81.00
N SER A 958 34.90 43.07 81.97
CA SER A 958 35.28 41.66 82.14
C SER A 958 34.55 40.54 81.34
N SER A 959 35.25 39.40 81.24
CA SER A 959 34.82 37.99 81.53
C SER A 959 33.85 37.15 80.68
N SER A 960 34.37 35.96 80.30
CA SER A 960 33.82 34.58 80.44
C SER A 960 32.63 34.03 79.60
N GLY A 961 32.83 32.84 78.99
CA GLY A 961 32.11 31.62 79.42
C GLY A 961 31.41 30.70 78.38
N GLY A 962 31.83 29.43 78.30
CA GLY A 962 30.99 28.24 77.99
C GLY A 962 30.79 27.86 76.50
N HIS A 963 31.13 26.64 76.03
CA HIS A 963 30.43 25.34 76.20
C HIS A 963 29.20 25.17 75.28
N LYS A 964 28.83 24.01 74.71
CA LYS A 964 29.24 22.56 74.65
C LYS A 964 28.65 22.01 73.32
N GLY A 965 28.96 20.87 72.70
CA GLY A 965 29.39 19.49 73.08
C GLY A 965 28.70 18.52 72.07
N SER A 966 28.84 17.19 71.99
CA SER A 966 29.73 16.18 72.60
C SER A 966 29.52 14.81 71.89
N SER A 967 30.54 13.93 71.88
CA SER A 967 30.47 12.44 72.10
C SER A 967 29.58 11.50 71.20
N SER A 968 29.89 10.22 70.93
CA SER A 968 31.06 9.34 71.20
C SER A 968 30.86 7.89 70.68
N GLY A 969 31.91 7.26 70.11
CA GLY A 969 32.24 5.80 70.18
C GLY A 969 31.30 4.74 69.56
N SER A 970 31.68 3.45 69.37
CA SER A 970 33.01 2.77 69.36
C SER A 970 32.87 1.28 68.95
N GLY A 971 33.80 0.72 68.15
CA GLY A 971 34.05 -0.73 67.93
C GLY A 971 33.04 -1.53 67.07
N GLY A 972 33.38 -2.65 66.40
CA GLY A 972 34.68 -3.32 66.19
C GLY A 972 34.56 -4.68 65.45
N ASP A 973 35.71 -5.26 65.05
CA ASP A 973 36.03 -6.67 64.73
C ASP A 973 35.53 -7.45 63.47
N THR A 974 36.51 -7.82 62.61
CA THR A 974 36.87 -9.20 62.11
C THR A 974 35.96 -10.00 61.12
N SER A 975 36.41 -11.01 60.32
CA SER A 975 37.72 -11.41 59.71
C SER A 975 37.60 -12.69 58.78
N TYR A 976 38.66 -13.06 58.05
CA TYR A 976 38.94 -14.35 57.29
C TYR A 976 38.04 -14.76 56.08
N ALA A 977 38.46 -15.54 55.05
CA ALA A 977 39.77 -15.88 54.41
C ALA A 977 39.62 -16.86 53.20
N GLY A 978 40.72 -17.14 52.47
CA GLY A 978 40.93 -18.33 51.61
C GLY A 978 40.90 -18.06 50.08
N GLU A 979 42.04 -18.00 49.37
CA GLU A 979 42.84 -19.11 48.78
C GLU A 979 42.11 -19.93 47.68
N GLY A 980 42.69 -20.22 46.50
CA GLY A 980 43.98 -19.84 45.89
C GLY A 980 44.31 -20.70 44.63
N ILE A 981 45.40 -20.35 43.91
CA ILE A 981 46.24 -21.16 42.97
C ILE A 981 45.60 -21.88 41.73
N ALA A 982 46.30 -22.20 40.63
CA ALA A 982 47.47 -21.65 39.90
C ALA A 982 47.71 -22.46 38.58
N SER A 983 48.37 -21.87 37.56
CA SER A 983 49.26 -22.55 36.54
C SER A 983 48.69 -23.65 35.59
N ALA A 984 49.23 -23.96 34.40
CA ALA A 984 50.32 -23.39 33.56
C ALA A 984 50.38 -24.09 32.14
N VAL A 985 51.07 -23.47 31.15
CA VAL A 985 52.08 -24.08 30.20
C VAL A 985 51.67 -25.24 29.24
N VAL A 986 52.11 -25.43 27.96
CA VAL A 986 52.92 -24.71 26.92
C VAL A 986 52.81 -25.45 25.55
N GLY A 987 52.95 -24.75 24.41
CA GLY A 987 53.55 -25.23 23.12
C GLY A 987 52.79 -26.28 22.27
N SER A 988 53.10 -26.50 20.97
CA SER A 988 54.02 -25.87 19.99
C SER A 988 53.71 -26.34 18.53
N SER A 989 54.21 -25.60 17.50
CA SER A 989 54.50 -25.93 16.06
C SER A 989 54.10 -27.29 15.41
N ALA A 990 53.83 -27.44 14.10
CA ALA A 990 53.89 -26.53 12.94
C ALA A 990 53.25 -27.09 11.61
N THR A 991 53.01 -26.18 10.65
CA THR A 991 53.06 -26.32 9.16
C THR A 991 52.03 -27.13 8.31
N VAL A 992 51.28 -26.35 7.51
CA VAL A 992 51.00 -26.46 6.05
C VAL A 992 49.96 -27.45 5.51
N GLY A 993 48.91 -26.88 4.89
CA GLY A 993 48.07 -27.48 3.86
C GLY A 993 47.19 -26.39 3.22
N THR A 994 47.44 -26.03 1.95
CA THR A 994 46.71 -24.94 1.27
C THR A 994 45.32 -25.38 0.80
N ALA A 995 44.28 -24.89 1.47
CA ALA A 995 42.90 -24.89 0.99
C ALA A 995 42.50 -23.50 0.49
N ALA A 996 41.51 -23.42 -0.42
CA ALA A 996 40.98 -22.14 -0.89
C ALA A 996 40.34 -21.38 0.29
N LYS A 997 40.60 -20.07 0.42
CA LYS A 997 40.14 -19.28 1.58
C LYS A 997 38.61 -19.21 1.62
N SER A 998 38.03 -19.81 2.65
CA SER A 998 36.62 -19.70 3.06
C SER A 998 36.28 -18.32 3.65
N VAL A 999 37.29 -17.50 3.97
CA VAL A 999 37.17 -16.16 4.55
C VAL A 999 38.13 -15.18 3.85
N ILE A 1000 37.59 -14.08 3.35
CA ILE A 1000 38.33 -12.97 2.72
C ILE A 1000 38.53 -11.87 3.77
N SER A 1001 39.77 -11.39 3.95
CA SER A 1001 40.05 -10.18 4.74
C SER A 1001 40.17 -8.98 3.82
N ASP A 1002 39.69 -7.84 4.30
CA ASP A 1002 40.02 -6.50 3.78
C ASP A 1002 41.54 -6.20 3.73
N THR A 1003 42.30 -6.64 4.73
CA THR A 1003 43.74 -6.36 4.86
C THR A 1003 44.59 -7.62 4.90
N THR A 1004 45.43 -7.77 3.87
CA THR A 1004 46.37 -8.91 3.71
C THR A 1004 47.84 -8.49 3.66
N ALA A 1005 48.14 -7.21 3.48
CA ALA A 1005 49.50 -6.68 3.54
C ALA A 1005 49.98 -6.53 5.00
N PRO A 1006 51.26 -6.79 5.31
CA PRO A 1006 51.82 -6.43 6.60
C PRO A 1006 51.81 -4.91 6.82
N PHE A 1007 51.51 -4.46 8.04
CA PHE A 1007 51.49 -3.04 8.38
C PHE A 1007 51.97 -2.78 9.82
N ILE A 1008 52.28 -1.52 10.11
CA ILE A 1008 52.71 -1.06 11.43
C ILE A 1008 51.51 -0.41 12.12
N LEU A 1009 51.21 -0.84 13.34
CA LEU A 1009 50.18 -0.25 14.21
C LEU A 1009 50.89 0.34 15.44
N LYS A 1010 50.71 1.62 15.71
CA LYS A 1010 51.33 2.29 16.86
C LYS A 1010 50.85 1.65 18.17
N ARG A 1011 51.72 1.53 19.18
CA ARG A 1011 51.35 1.02 20.51
C ARG A 1011 50.17 1.83 21.08
N GLY A 1012 49.19 1.15 21.66
CA GLY A 1012 47.92 1.72 22.13
C GLY A 1012 46.85 1.84 21.03
N SER A 1013 47.22 1.92 19.75
CA SER A 1013 46.26 2.02 18.65
C SER A 1013 45.57 0.69 18.33
N ALA A 1014 44.37 0.81 17.76
CA ALA A 1014 43.56 -0.32 17.32
C ALA A 1014 43.37 -0.34 15.79
N TYR A 1015 43.20 -1.53 15.23
CA TYR A 1015 42.81 -1.72 13.83
C TYR A 1015 41.63 -2.69 13.74
N CYS A 1016 40.62 -2.38 12.93
CA CYS A 1016 39.46 -3.25 12.72
C CYS A 1016 39.60 -3.99 11.40
N PHE A 1017 39.61 -5.33 11.45
CA PHE A 1017 39.54 -6.20 10.29
C PHE A 1017 38.10 -6.54 9.95
N LYS A 1018 37.75 -6.42 8.68
CA LYS A 1018 36.57 -7.03 8.06
C LYS A 1018 36.92 -8.40 7.49
N MET A 1019 36.23 -9.43 7.97
CA MET A 1019 36.36 -10.82 7.55
C MET A 1019 35.05 -11.30 6.92
N THR A 1020 35.00 -11.34 5.59
CA THR A 1020 33.84 -11.81 4.82
C THR A 1020 33.89 -13.33 4.66
N VAL A 1021 32.91 -14.05 5.23
CA VAL A 1021 32.75 -15.48 4.98
C VAL A 1021 32.14 -15.68 3.58
N VAL A 1022 32.80 -16.44 2.74
CA VAL A 1022 32.34 -16.79 1.39
C VAL A 1022 31.86 -18.24 1.34
N ASN A 1023 31.07 -18.58 0.32
CA ASN A 1023 30.45 -19.91 0.11
C ASN A 1023 29.31 -20.28 1.09
N GLY A 1024 28.54 -19.31 1.58
CA GLY A 1024 27.22 -19.55 2.19
C GLY A 1024 27.21 -20.19 3.58
N SER A 1025 28.36 -20.34 4.24
CA SER A 1025 28.42 -20.88 5.60
C SER A 1025 27.94 -19.86 6.63
N ALA A 1026 26.93 -20.24 7.42
CA ALA A 1026 26.46 -19.43 8.56
C ALA A 1026 27.38 -19.54 9.80
N ALA A 1027 28.41 -20.38 9.76
CA ALA A 1027 29.31 -20.62 10.89
C ALA A 1027 30.25 -19.43 11.13
N THR A 1028 30.42 -19.05 12.40
CA THR A 1028 31.30 -17.94 12.79
C THR A 1028 32.78 -18.32 12.61
N PRO A 1029 33.58 -17.53 11.87
CA PRO A 1029 35.02 -17.74 11.79
C PRO A 1029 35.68 -17.43 13.14
N ASN A 1030 36.61 -18.28 13.56
CA ASN A 1030 37.44 -18.02 14.72
C ASN A 1030 38.60 -17.10 14.32
N PHE A 1031 38.78 -15.99 15.01
CA PHE A 1031 39.82 -14.98 14.75
C PHE A 1031 40.83 -14.98 15.90
N THR A 1032 42.11 -15.12 15.58
CA THR A 1032 43.18 -15.28 16.57
C THR A 1032 44.45 -14.53 16.15
N VAL A 1033 45.32 -14.25 17.13
CA VAL A 1033 46.63 -13.62 16.90
C VAL A 1033 47.74 -14.53 17.43
N GLY A 1034 48.88 -14.55 16.74
CA GLY A 1034 49.99 -15.45 17.07
C GLY A 1034 50.68 -15.17 18.42
N ASN A 1035 50.44 -13.99 19.01
CA ASN A 1035 50.96 -13.61 20.32
C ASN A 1035 50.01 -12.62 21.01
N GLY A 1036 49.27 -13.10 22.01
CA GLY A 1036 48.29 -12.33 22.79
C GLY A 1036 48.88 -11.25 23.71
N SER A 1037 50.21 -11.19 23.83
CA SER A 1037 50.95 -10.12 24.54
C SER A 1037 51.49 -9.04 23.58
N VAL A 1038 51.34 -9.23 22.26
CA VAL A 1038 51.70 -8.23 21.24
C VAL A 1038 50.44 -7.58 20.68
N LEU A 1039 49.41 -8.38 20.38
CA LEU A 1039 48.08 -7.92 20.01
C LEU A 1039 47.02 -8.49 20.96
N LYS A 1040 46.03 -7.68 21.34
CA LYS A 1040 44.77 -8.16 21.94
C LYS A 1040 43.65 -8.14 20.90
N THR A 1041 42.75 -9.11 20.93
CA THR A 1041 41.64 -9.24 19.96
C THR A 1041 40.28 -9.04 20.62
N GLN A 1042 39.36 -8.37 19.94
CA GLN A 1042 37.97 -8.18 20.34
C GLN A 1042 37.05 -8.43 19.14
N TYR A 1043 36.01 -9.26 19.32
CA TYR A 1043 34.92 -9.35 18.34
C TYR A 1043 34.02 -8.11 18.46
N VAL A 1044 33.70 -7.49 17.33
CA VAL A 1044 32.95 -6.23 17.28
C VAL A 1044 31.50 -6.47 16.88
N ALA A 1045 31.26 -7.00 15.68
CA ALA A 1045 29.92 -7.17 15.11
C ALA A 1045 29.91 -8.17 13.95
N LYS A 1046 28.69 -8.59 13.56
CA LYS A 1046 28.41 -9.28 12.30
C LYS A 1046 27.36 -8.48 11.52
N VAL A 1047 27.58 -8.28 10.22
CA VAL A 1047 26.63 -7.65 9.31
C VAL A 1047 26.56 -8.51 8.04
N GLY A 1048 25.43 -9.15 7.77
CA GLY A 1048 25.33 -10.11 6.66
C GLY A 1048 26.33 -11.26 6.81
N ASN A 1049 27.21 -11.45 5.84
CA ASN A 1049 28.31 -12.44 5.89
C ASN A 1049 29.65 -11.85 6.37
N ASP A 1050 29.68 -10.57 6.76
CA ASP A 1050 30.86 -9.86 7.22
C ASP A 1050 30.98 -9.91 8.75
N TYR A 1051 32.15 -10.31 9.23
CA TYR A 1051 32.50 -10.37 10.65
C TYR A 1051 33.61 -9.38 10.95
N TYR A 1052 33.42 -8.52 11.95
CA TYR A 1052 34.35 -7.45 12.29
C TYR A 1052 35.11 -7.77 13.58
N PHE A 1053 36.45 -7.74 13.50
CA PHE A 1053 37.35 -8.05 14.62
C PHE A 1053 38.38 -6.94 14.81
N ARG A 1054 38.42 -6.35 16.00
CA ARG A 1054 39.38 -5.29 16.36
C ARG A 1054 40.61 -5.91 17.02
N VAL A 1055 41.80 -5.46 16.62
CA VAL A 1055 43.08 -5.76 17.28
C VAL A 1055 43.65 -4.50 17.92
N TYR A 1056 44.27 -4.63 19.09
CA TYR A 1056 44.95 -3.54 19.81
C TYR A 1056 46.44 -3.86 19.93
N ALA A 1057 47.33 -2.93 19.56
CA ALA A 1057 48.77 -3.10 19.70
C ALA A 1057 49.24 -2.80 21.13
N ILE A 1058 49.55 -3.86 21.91
CA ILE A 1058 49.94 -3.75 23.32
C ILE A 1058 51.41 -4.08 23.59
N GLY A 1059 52.08 -4.77 22.66
CA GLY A 1059 53.48 -5.18 22.77
C GLY A 1059 54.47 -4.01 22.78
N THR A 1060 55.75 -4.31 22.97
CA THR A 1060 56.84 -3.32 22.90
C THR A 1060 57.10 -2.92 21.43
N PRO A 1061 57.42 -1.64 21.12
CA PRO A 1061 57.76 -1.23 19.77
C PRO A 1061 58.86 -2.11 19.14
N GLY A 1062 58.66 -2.51 17.89
CA GLY A 1062 59.50 -3.47 17.18
C GLY A 1062 59.09 -4.94 17.33
N GLN A 1063 58.17 -5.30 18.23
CA GLN A 1063 57.55 -6.63 18.25
C GLN A 1063 56.52 -6.77 17.12
N SER A 1064 56.34 -7.98 16.59
CA SER A 1064 55.35 -8.25 15.54
C SER A 1064 54.66 -9.60 15.74
N THR A 1065 53.43 -9.74 15.27
CA THR A 1065 52.73 -11.04 15.27
C THR A 1065 51.73 -11.18 14.11
N GLY A 1066 51.42 -12.42 13.75
CA GLY A 1066 50.46 -12.74 12.69
C GLY A 1066 49.01 -12.68 13.16
N VAL A 1067 48.11 -12.27 12.26
CA VAL A 1067 46.66 -12.31 12.41
C VAL A 1067 46.11 -13.49 11.60
N TYR A 1068 45.28 -14.33 12.23
CA TYR A 1068 44.81 -15.60 11.66
C TYR A 1068 43.29 -15.74 11.75
N THR A 1069 42.70 -16.38 10.74
CA THR A 1069 41.29 -16.81 10.75
C THR A 1069 41.17 -18.31 10.50
N GLN A 1070 40.21 -18.95 11.15
CA GLN A 1070 39.95 -20.39 11.04
C GLN A 1070 38.44 -20.65 11.01
N MET A 1071 37.92 -21.30 9.97
CA MET A 1071 36.55 -21.83 10.01
C MET A 1071 36.50 -23.12 10.85
N PRO A 1072 35.35 -23.46 11.48
CA PRO A 1072 35.21 -24.69 12.24
C PRO A 1072 35.56 -25.93 11.39
N GLY A 1073 36.59 -26.68 11.80
CA GLY A 1073 37.09 -27.87 11.10
C GLY A 1073 38.19 -27.63 10.07
N GLU A 1074 38.54 -26.36 9.75
CA GLU A 1074 39.63 -26.01 8.84
C GLU A 1074 40.94 -25.68 9.59
N ALA A 1075 42.06 -25.56 8.87
CA ALA A 1075 43.33 -25.11 9.44
C ALA A 1075 43.37 -23.56 9.55
N PRO A 1076 44.04 -22.97 10.57
CA PRO A 1076 44.20 -21.52 10.66
C PRO A 1076 44.97 -20.93 9.47
N VAL A 1077 44.40 -19.89 8.86
CA VAL A 1077 44.97 -19.19 7.71
C VAL A 1077 45.50 -17.82 8.15
N LEU A 1078 46.77 -17.56 7.88
CA LEU A 1078 47.38 -16.24 8.08
C LEU A 1078 46.77 -15.23 7.10
N GLN A 1079 46.34 -14.07 7.61
CA GLN A 1079 45.81 -12.98 6.80
C GLN A 1079 46.86 -11.89 6.59
N CYS A 1080 47.47 -11.38 7.67
CA CYS A 1080 48.59 -10.42 7.61
C CYS A 1080 49.51 -10.52 8.84
N VAL A 1081 50.60 -9.76 8.86
CA VAL A 1081 51.47 -9.57 10.04
C VAL A 1081 51.41 -8.11 10.47
N VAL A 1082 51.14 -7.87 11.75
CA VAL A 1082 51.13 -6.51 12.32
C VAL A 1082 52.36 -6.34 13.20
N SER A 1083 53.07 -5.23 13.00
CA SER A 1083 54.21 -4.82 13.81
C SER A 1083 53.84 -3.64 14.71
N VAL A 1084 54.30 -3.64 15.96
CA VAL A 1084 54.07 -2.52 16.89
C VAL A 1084 55.04 -1.39 16.55
N GLY A 1085 54.49 -0.24 16.17
CA GLY A 1085 55.22 1.01 15.99
C GLY A 1085 55.49 1.71 17.33
N ALA A 1086 56.51 2.58 17.33
CA ALA A 1086 56.79 3.49 18.44
C ALA A 1086 55.72 4.59 18.55
#